data_AF-A0A843RRN9-F1
#
_entry.id   AF-A0A843RRN9-F1
#
_cell.length_a   1.000
_cell.length_b   1.000
_cell.length_c   1.000
_cell.angle_alpha   90.00
_cell.angle_beta   90.00
_cell.angle_gamma   90.00
#
_symmetry.space_group_name_H-M   'P 1'
#
loop_
_entity.id
_entity.type
_entity.pdbx_description
1 polymer ?
#
loop_
_entity_poly.entity_id
_entity_poly.type
_entity_poly.pdbx_seq_one_letter_code
_entity_poly.pdbx_strand_id
1 'polypeptide(L)'
;MADDGIAVPYNLHLKSLEAVLSGVRRPGDVFAHGAYDTPMPRVEVEGVGVLSFPIPPGQVRKLIRQAVRAPYGRGEDTIVDESVRKVWQVSPDAVRIGGRSWQRAFQHILSTATRGLGCADTKVAAELHKLLVYDKGGFFKTHRDTEKAAGMFGTLVVVLPSTHRGGDLLLRHAGREISVNLSATEVSELTFAAFYADCEHEVRPITSGNRVCLVYNLMQQRTGKHRRTLTAPCYETEVTALATALQDGFAAPDASAKLTWLLEHQYSPAGLSFAGLKGADGARANVLRLAAERAGCAVHLGIVHIEEYGLAELTYDPDAYRRSRWRFYDEEAEENDEDAEGEAFEVIEVSDGWRYVDHWIDPNDRTMDFGKLPLDDGEVLPAGALDNAPPDAQRVTEATGNEGASFERAYHRAALVMWPRERFLDVLLPAGPGAALPYLKEQIAASATANTRSARDSVIAIARRIVDAWEASPDYRVSPGAGTVPRRDEMLHLLSELGNVRLLERFIRGVMTREYDGSENEALAATAPQLGATNVRTLFAHLVRGHMPVAPRACVNVLNRTISHLGRLNAAWTAALDDVAVTIVEALPNLGQAAASRARHGWRRPQKTEPVDGTMVVELMQGLRVLQAPRLRADAAAAITANPAGFRPDTVVVPALERIHTHQRNGFALDPEVARLWAYAAQFLLSRSERPPTPPRDWRQSVKISCRCDDCRALNAFARDPVADVHRFRVRKDRRQHLHQQIERHGLDMTHVTERQGSPQTLVCRKTRRAYERQCEQHEADRASMSSLLRLMRHPRGELAALAARMTAARERTATV
;
A
#
# COMPACT_ATOMS: atom_id res chain seq x y z
N MET A 1 -14.85 13.38 37.75
CA MET A 1 -14.80 12.03 37.15
C MET A 1 -14.38 12.30 35.72
N ALA A 2 -13.07 12.25 35.47
CA ALA A 2 -12.54 12.36 34.12
C ALA A 2 -13.11 11.21 33.29
N ASP A 3 -13.55 11.52 32.09
CA ASP A 3 -14.13 10.54 31.17
C ASP A 3 -12.98 9.73 30.58
N ASP A 4 -12.68 8.57 31.17
CA ASP A 4 -11.61 7.66 30.69
C ASP A 4 -11.95 7.05 29.31
N GLY A 5 -13.13 7.33 28.76
CA GLY A 5 -13.59 6.86 27.44
C GLY A 5 -12.95 7.58 26.25
N ILE A 6 -13.11 7.00 25.06
CA ILE A 6 -12.74 7.66 23.81
C ILE A 6 -13.89 8.51 23.27
N ALA A 7 -13.60 9.75 22.86
CA ALA A 7 -14.61 10.64 22.29
C ALA A 7 -14.82 10.32 20.80
N VAL A 8 -15.77 9.45 20.49
CA VAL A 8 -16.13 9.09 19.11
C VAL A 8 -17.35 9.91 18.64
N PRO A 9 -17.25 10.66 17.53
CA PRO A 9 -18.36 11.47 17.01
C PRO A 9 -19.35 10.61 16.22
N TYR A 10 -20.19 9.84 16.91
CA TYR A 10 -21.16 8.97 16.26
C TYR A 10 -22.24 9.74 15.49
N ASN A 11 -22.85 9.08 14.52
CA ASN A 11 -24.05 9.58 13.86
C ASN A 11 -25.25 9.49 14.83
N LEU A 12 -25.83 10.63 15.21
CA LEU A 12 -26.98 10.67 16.12
C LEU A 12 -28.34 10.77 15.40
N HIS A 13 -28.33 10.88 14.07
CA HIS A 13 -29.51 11.19 13.25
C HIS A 13 -30.15 9.94 12.61
N LEU A 14 -29.41 8.83 12.49
CA LEU A 14 -29.87 7.61 11.82
C LEU A 14 -30.36 6.51 12.77
N LYS A 15 -31.09 6.89 13.83
CA LYS A 15 -31.66 5.95 14.83
C LYS A 15 -32.59 4.90 14.23
N SER A 16 -33.28 5.22 13.13
CA SER A 16 -34.14 4.27 12.41
C SER A 16 -33.34 3.11 11.82
N LEU A 17 -32.17 3.40 11.23
CA LEU A 17 -31.25 2.42 10.67
C LEU A 17 -30.69 1.51 11.78
N GLU A 18 -30.28 2.10 12.90
CA GLU A 18 -29.81 1.35 14.08
C GLU A 18 -30.90 0.42 14.64
N ALA A 19 -32.13 0.92 14.76
CA ALA A 19 -33.25 0.15 15.29
C ALA A 19 -33.52 -1.11 14.44
N VAL A 20 -33.53 -0.97 13.11
CA VAL A 20 -33.75 -2.11 12.20
C VAL A 20 -32.60 -3.13 12.30
N LEU A 21 -31.35 -2.68 12.29
CA LEU A 21 -30.19 -3.59 12.37
C LEU A 21 -30.00 -4.25 13.74
N SER A 22 -30.43 -3.60 14.83
CA SER A 22 -30.42 -4.20 16.16
C SER A 22 -31.35 -5.43 16.28
N GLY A 23 -32.38 -5.48 15.43
CA GLY A 23 -33.31 -6.60 15.28
C GLY A 23 -32.75 -7.76 14.44
N VAL A 24 -31.74 -7.52 13.60
CA VAL A 24 -31.08 -8.53 12.77
C VAL A 24 -30.03 -9.28 13.62
N ARG A 25 -30.47 -10.36 14.28
CA ARG A 25 -29.62 -11.13 15.21
C ARG A 25 -29.32 -12.56 14.80
N ARG A 26 -30.08 -13.17 13.87
CA ARG A 26 -29.90 -14.60 13.57
C ARG A 26 -28.82 -14.78 12.50
N PRO A 27 -27.66 -15.38 12.83
CA PRO A 27 -26.72 -15.85 11.80
C PRO A 27 -27.42 -16.89 10.94
N GLY A 28 -26.97 -17.09 9.70
CA GLY A 28 -27.43 -18.19 8.83
C GLY A 28 -28.16 -17.77 7.56
N ASP A 29 -27.96 -18.55 6.51
CA ASP A 29 -28.68 -18.42 5.23
C ASP A 29 -29.86 -19.41 5.19
N VAL A 30 -30.73 -19.29 4.18
CA VAL A 30 -31.88 -20.18 3.97
C VAL A 30 -31.48 -21.63 3.63
N PHE A 31 -30.21 -21.83 3.26
CA PHE A 31 -29.62 -23.11 2.90
C PHE A 31 -28.13 -23.17 3.27
N ALA A 32 -27.59 -24.37 3.33
CA ALA A 32 -26.17 -24.65 3.49
C ALA A 32 -25.79 -25.81 2.57
N HIS A 33 -24.61 -25.79 1.96
CA HIS A 33 -24.13 -26.92 1.17
C HIS A 33 -22.62 -27.11 1.35
N GLY A 34 -22.12 -28.28 0.99
CA GLY A 34 -20.69 -28.56 1.09
C GLY A 34 -20.31 -29.94 0.56
N ALA A 35 -19.02 -30.20 0.60
CA ALA A 35 -18.42 -31.48 0.30
C ALA A 35 -17.50 -31.89 1.46
N TYR A 36 -17.39 -33.18 1.74
CA TYR A 36 -16.57 -33.70 2.81
C TYR A 36 -15.86 -34.99 2.40
N ASP A 37 -14.52 -34.94 2.40
CA ASP A 37 -13.68 -36.10 2.15
C ASP A 37 -13.59 -37.00 3.38
N THR A 38 -13.95 -38.27 3.21
CA THR A 38 -13.99 -39.22 4.31
C THR A 38 -13.81 -40.66 3.85
N PRO A 39 -13.26 -41.55 4.70
CA PRO A 39 -13.39 -42.98 4.47
C PRO A 39 -14.87 -43.36 4.33
N MET A 40 -15.20 -44.00 3.20
CA MET A 40 -16.59 -44.25 2.83
C MET A 40 -17.37 -45.03 3.91
N PRO A 41 -18.62 -44.62 4.22
CA PRO A 41 -19.43 -45.31 5.22
C PRO A 41 -19.80 -46.71 4.77
N ARG A 42 -20.02 -47.62 5.72
CA ARG A 42 -20.66 -48.90 5.44
C ARG A 42 -22.16 -48.67 5.36
N VAL A 43 -22.70 -48.56 4.15
CA VAL A 43 -24.15 -48.49 3.91
C VAL A 43 -24.64 -49.86 3.49
N GLU A 44 -25.51 -50.47 4.29
CA GLU A 44 -26.14 -51.76 4.01
C GLU A 44 -27.63 -51.56 3.81
N VAL A 45 -28.17 -52.11 2.73
CA VAL A 45 -29.59 -52.05 2.42
C VAL A 45 -30.15 -53.47 2.36
N GLU A 46 -31.25 -53.71 3.07
CA GLU A 46 -31.91 -55.01 3.11
C GLU A 46 -32.28 -55.47 1.68
N GLY A 47 -32.00 -56.74 1.36
CA GLY A 47 -32.22 -57.31 0.02
C GLY A 47 -31.21 -56.87 -1.06
N VAL A 48 -30.30 -55.93 -0.77
CA VAL A 48 -29.23 -55.48 -1.69
C VAL A 48 -27.84 -55.86 -1.18
N GLY A 49 -27.62 -55.76 0.13
CA GLY A 49 -26.34 -55.94 0.81
C GLY A 49 -25.58 -54.62 1.00
N VAL A 50 -24.28 -54.72 1.29
CA VAL A 50 -23.40 -53.54 1.47
C VAL A 50 -23.13 -52.86 0.12
N LEU A 51 -23.39 -51.55 0.05
CA LEU A 51 -23.13 -50.74 -1.13
C LEU A 51 -21.62 -50.54 -1.34
N SER A 52 -21.18 -50.65 -2.60
CA SER A 52 -19.84 -50.24 -3.03
C SER A 52 -19.86 -48.79 -3.50
N PHE A 53 -18.72 -48.11 -3.49
CA PHE A 53 -18.60 -46.73 -3.96
C PHE A 53 -17.52 -46.62 -5.06
N PRO A 54 -17.78 -45.90 -6.17
CA PRO A 54 -19.08 -45.33 -6.53
C PRO A 54 -20.11 -46.45 -6.77
N ILE A 55 -21.38 -46.18 -6.46
CA ILE A 55 -22.43 -47.21 -6.48
C ILE A 55 -22.57 -47.79 -7.89
N PRO A 56 -22.27 -49.08 -8.11
CA PRO A 56 -22.28 -49.67 -9.44
C PRO A 56 -23.71 -49.84 -9.95
N PRO A 57 -23.95 -49.76 -11.27
CA PRO A 57 -25.29 -49.88 -11.87
C PRO A 57 -26.03 -51.17 -11.48
N GLY A 58 -25.28 -52.26 -11.24
CA GLY A 58 -25.84 -53.52 -10.75
C GLY A 58 -26.51 -53.40 -9.37
N GLN A 59 -25.91 -52.65 -8.44
CA GLN A 59 -26.49 -52.40 -7.12
C GLN A 59 -27.62 -51.37 -7.19
N VAL A 60 -27.52 -50.35 -8.04
CA VAL A 60 -28.64 -49.42 -8.28
C VAL A 60 -29.90 -50.15 -8.76
N ARG A 61 -29.77 -51.08 -9.71
CA ARG A 61 -30.91 -51.90 -10.17
C ARG A 61 -31.49 -52.80 -9.08
N LYS A 62 -30.68 -53.25 -8.12
CA LYS A 62 -31.17 -53.98 -6.94
C LYS A 62 -31.91 -53.03 -6.00
N LEU A 63 -31.38 -51.82 -5.75
CA LEU A 63 -32.06 -50.78 -4.97
C LEU A 63 -33.42 -50.43 -5.58
N ILE A 64 -33.49 -50.21 -6.90
CA ILE A 64 -34.76 -49.90 -7.60
C ILE A 64 -35.78 -51.03 -7.43
N ARG A 65 -35.35 -52.30 -7.45
CA ARG A 65 -36.26 -53.45 -7.26
C ARG A 65 -36.83 -53.57 -5.84
N GLN A 66 -36.08 -53.12 -4.84
CA GLN A 66 -36.50 -53.10 -3.43
C GLN A 66 -37.22 -51.80 -3.05
N ALA A 67 -37.04 -50.76 -3.85
CA ALA A 67 -37.64 -49.45 -3.61
C ALA A 67 -39.09 -49.40 -4.11
N VAL A 68 -39.89 -48.57 -3.45
CA VAL A 68 -41.22 -48.19 -3.94
C VAL A 68 -41.14 -46.85 -4.68
N ARG A 69 -42.04 -46.62 -5.62
CA ARG A 69 -42.20 -45.27 -6.20
C ARG A 69 -42.55 -44.31 -5.07
N ALA A 70 -41.83 -43.19 -5.01
CA ALA A 70 -41.99 -42.26 -3.91
C ALA A 70 -43.31 -41.47 -4.08
N PRO A 71 -44.29 -41.62 -3.17
CA PRO A 71 -45.55 -40.91 -3.28
C PRO A 71 -45.37 -39.42 -2.98
N TYR A 72 -46.37 -38.62 -3.35
CA TYR A 72 -46.49 -37.21 -2.98
C TYR A 72 -47.88 -36.95 -2.36
N GLY A 73 -47.94 -36.06 -1.37
CA GLY A 73 -49.17 -35.73 -0.66
C GLY A 73 -49.96 -34.62 -1.35
N ARG A 74 -51.24 -34.84 -1.61
CA ARG A 74 -52.18 -33.82 -2.11
C ARG A 74 -53.31 -33.64 -1.09
N GLY A 75 -53.06 -32.87 -0.03
CA GLY A 75 -53.98 -32.79 1.10
C GLY A 75 -53.83 -34.02 2.00
N GLU A 76 -54.93 -34.71 2.32
CA GLU A 76 -54.93 -35.97 3.10
C GLU A 76 -54.61 -37.22 2.26
N ASP A 77 -54.58 -37.10 0.92
CA ASP A 77 -54.35 -38.24 0.02
C ASP A 77 -52.87 -38.42 -0.37
N THR A 78 -52.40 -39.68 -0.33
CA THR A 78 -51.05 -40.09 -0.76
C THR A 78 -51.12 -40.68 -2.17
N ILE A 79 -50.69 -39.94 -3.20
CA ILE A 79 -50.86 -40.32 -4.62
C ILE A 79 -49.48 -40.47 -5.30
N VAL A 80 -49.35 -41.45 -6.21
CA VAL A 80 -48.17 -41.63 -7.07
C VAL A 80 -48.45 -40.96 -8.43
N ASP A 81 -47.80 -39.83 -8.71
CA ASP A 81 -47.88 -39.10 -10.00
C ASP A 81 -46.49 -38.87 -10.60
N GLU A 82 -46.17 -39.61 -11.67
CA GLU A 82 -44.88 -39.53 -12.35
C GLU A 82 -44.66 -38.21 -13.13
N SER A 83 -45.70 -37.41 -13.33
CA SER A 83 -45.58 -36.07 -13.94
C SER A 83 -45.09 -35.00 -12.96
N VAL A 84 -45.22 -35.28 -11.65
CA VAL A 84 -44.78 -34.40 -10.55
C VAL A 84 -43.43 -34.86 -9.99
N ARG A 85 -43.25 -36.18 -9.83
CA ARG A 85 -42.04 -36.75 -9.23
C ARG A 85 -41.71 -38.12 -9.82
N LYS A 86 -40.49 -38.28 -10.32
CA LYS A 86 -39.98 -39.56 -10.82
C LYS A 86 -38.75 -39.98 -10.02
N VAL A 87 -38.98 -40.59 -8.86
CA VAL A 87 -37.92 -41.08 -7.96
C VAL A 87 -38.37 -42.33 -7.21
N TRP A 88 -37.41 -43.17 -6.87
CA TRP A 88 -37.59 -44.35 -6.05
C TRP A 88 -37.19 -44.05 -4.60
N GLN A 89 -37.92 -44.58 -3.63
CA GLN A 89 -37.57 -44.44 -2.21
C GLN A 89 -37.46 -45.79 -1.50
N VAL A 90 -36.50 -45.90 -0.60
CA VAL A 90 -36.33 -47.03 0.32
C VAL A 90 -36.60 -46.51 1.75
N SER A 91 -37.36 -47.30 2.51
CA SER A 91 -37.69 -47.00 3.91
C SER A 91 -36.42 -46.89 4.77
N PRO A 92 -36.36 -45.98 5.75
CA PRO A 92 -35.20 -45.85 6.63
C PRO A 92 -34.92 -47.14 7.43
N ASP A 93 -35.95 -47.92 7.78
CA ASP A 93 -35.80 -49.18 8.53
C ASP A 93 -35.00 -50.25 7.76
N ALA A 94 -35.01 -50.17 6.43
CA ALA A 94 -34.28 -51.09 5.55
C ALA A 94 -32.83 -50.65 5.30
N VAL A 95 -32.37 -49.53 5.88
CA VAL A 95 -31.05 -48.95 5.65
C VAL A 95 -30.25 -48.89 6.94
N ARG A 96 -29.10 -49.57 6.98
CA ARG A 96 -28.15 -49.51 8.09
C ARG A 96 -26.88 -48.81 7.66
N ILE A 97 -26.54 -47.73 8.36
CA ILE A 97 -25.33 -46.93 8.09
C ILE A 97 -24.37 -47.07 9.27
N GLY A 98 -23.11 -47.37 8.97
CA GLY A 98 -22.07 -47.49 9.98
C GLY A 98 -20.68 -47.33 9.39
N GLY A 99 -19.70 -47.93 10.05
CA GLY A 99 -18.28 -47.76 9.74
C GLY A 99 -17.58 -46.91 10.80
N ARG A 100 -16.30 -47.20 11.05
CA ARG A 100 -15.53 -46.60 12.16
C ARG A 100 -15.49 -45.07 12.12
N SER A 101 -15.49 -44.48 10.93
CA SER A 101 -15.39 -43.03 10.72
C SER A 101 -16.74 -42.32 10.50
N TRP A 102 -17.83 -43.06 10.28
CA TRP A 102 -19.11 -42.47 9.86
C TRP A 102 -19.67 -41.50 10.89
N GLN A 103 -19.67 -41.88 12.18
CA GLN A 103 -20.22 -41.00 13.21
C GLN A 103 -19.50 -39.66 13.24
N ARG A 104 -18.17 -39.66 13.11
CA ARG A 104 -17.37 -38.42 13.07
C ARG A 104 -17.65 -37.62 11.80
N ALA A 105 -17.72 -38.27 10.64
CA ALA A 105 -18.02 -37.64 9.37
C ALA A 105 -19.41 -37.00 9.35
N PHE A 106 -20.42 -37.73 9.81
CA PHE A 106 -21.80 -37.24 9.87
C PHE A 106 -21.96 -36.08 10.86
N GLN A 107 -21.30 -36.13 12.02
CA GLN A 107 -21.30 -35.00 12.96
C GLN A 107 -20.65 -33.76 12.35
N HIS A 108 -19.59 -33.91 11.54
CA HIS A 108 -18.99 -32.79 10.82
C HIS A 108 -19.93 -32.20 9.76
N ILE A 109 -20.58 -33.05 8.96
CA ILE A 109 -21.59 -32.64 7.97
C ILE A 109 -22.74 -31.90 8.67
N LEU A 110 -23.27 -32.48 9.74
CA LEU A 110 -24.37 -31.90 10.51
C LEU A 110 -23.97 -30.56 11.13
N SER A 111 -22.80 -30.47 11.75
CA SER A 111 -22.29 -29.20 12.31
C SER A 111 -22.10 -28.13 11.25
N THR A 112 -21.64 -28.50 10.05
CA THR A 112 -21.48 -27.57 8.94
C THR A 112 -22.83 -27.09 8.42
N ALA A 113 -23.79 -28.01 8.27
CA ALA A 113 -25.15 -27.71 7.88
C ALA A 113 -25.86 -26.80 8.90
N THR A 114 -25.79 -27.11 10.20
CA THR A 114 -26.43 -26.30 11.25
C THR A 114 -25.80 -24.93 11.39
N ARG A 115 -24.46 -24.82 11.24
CA ARG A 115 -23.78 -23.54 11.19
C ARG A 115 -24.22 -22.69 10.00
N GLY A 116 -24.28 -23.28 8.81
CA GLY A 116 -24.71 -22.57 7.59
C GLY A 116 -26.18 -22.12 7.64
N LEU A 117 -27.06 -22.92 8.24
CA LEU A 117 -28.46 -22.56 8.48
C LEU A 117 -28.64 -21.57 9.65
N GLY A 118 -27.61 -21.32 10.46
CA GLY A 118 -27.73 -20.38 11.58
C GLY A 118 -28.21 -20.96 12.90
N CYS A 119 -28.18 -22.27 13.05
CA CYS A 119 -28.69 -22.99 14.22
C CYS A 119 -27.59 -23.71 15.02
N ALA A 120 -26.33 -23.26 14.93
CA ALA A 120 -25.20 -23.84 15.65
C ALA A 120 -25.40 -23.87 17.18
N ASP A 121 -26.03 -22.83 17.76
CA ASP A 121 -26.30 -22.75 19.20
C ASP A 121 -27.57 -23.50 19.63
N THR A 122 -28.19 -24.23 18.69
CA THR A 122 -29.39 -25.03 18.95
C THR A 122 -29.01 -26.51 18.96
N LYS A 123 -29.53 -27.26 19.93
CA LYS A 123 -29.43 -28.72 19.90
C LYS A 123 -30.29 -29.26 18.76
N VAL A 124 -29.63 -29.69 17.68
CA VAL A 124 -30.26 -30.27 16.49
C VAL A 124 -30.00 -31.76 16.44
N ALA A 125 -31.07 -32.54 16.23
CA ALA A 125 -31.00 -33.95 15.88
C ALA A 125 -31.29 -34.12 14.38
N ALA A 126 -30.66 -35.12 13.75
CA ALA A 126 -30.92 -35.48 12.36
C ALA A 126 -31.37 -36.93 12.29
N GLU A 127 -32.59 -37.16 11.81
CA GLU A 127 -33.17 -38.51 11.67
C GLU A 127 -33.28 -38.91 10.22
N LEU A 128 -32.80 -40.11 9.89
CA LEU A 128 -32.89 -40.63 8.53
C LEU A 128 -34.35 -40.84 8.17
N HIS A 129 -34.81 -40.14 7.15
CA HIS A 129 -36.18 -40.21 6.68
C HIS A 129 -36.34 -41.19 5.53
N LYS A 130 -35.42 -41.19 4.56
CA LYS A 130 -35.45 -42.12 3.41
C LYS A 130 -34.15 -42.10 2.62
N LEU A 131 -33.91 -43.17 1.87
CA LEU A 131 -32.94 -43.21 0.80
C LEU A 131 -33.67 -43.02 -0.53
N LEU A 132 -33.19 -42.10 -1.37
CA LEU A 132 -33.75 -41.80 -2.69
C LEU A 132 -32.81 -42.27 -3.79
N VAL A 133 -33.39 -42.85 -4.85
CA VAL A 133 -32.69 -43.20 -6.09
C VAL A 133 -33.37 -42.50 -7.25
N TYR A 134 -32.66 -41.55 -7.87
CA TYR A 134 -33.05 -40.94 -9.13
C TYR A 134 -32.39 -41.70 -10.28
N ASP A 135 -33.22 -42.26 -11.15
CA ASP A 135 -32.77 -42.89 -12.39
C ASP A 135 -32.69 -41.87 -13.53
N LYS A 136 -32.19 -42.25 -14.70
CA LYS A 136 -32.15 -41.39 -15.89
C LYS A 136 -33.54 -40.81 -16.18
N GLY A 137 -33.60 -39.49 -16.32
CA GLY A 137 -34.83 -38.71 -16.47
C GLY A 137 -35.65 -38.56 -15.19
N GLY A 138 -35.15 -39.02 -14.04
CA GLY A 138 -35.75 -38.78 -12.73
C GLY A 138 -35.63 -37.31 -12.32
N PHE A 139 -36.68 -36.78 -11.71
CA PHE A 139 -36.78 -35.38 -11.27
C PHE A 139 -37.75 -35.26 -10.11
N PHE A 140 -37.78 -34.09 -9.48
CA PHE A 140 -38.85 -33.71 -8.57
C PHE A 140 -39.19 -32.23 -8.78
N LYS A 141 -40.41 -31.94 -9.24
CA LYS A 141 -40.88 -30.56 -9.46
C LYS A 141 -40.90 -29.73 -8.17
N THR A 142 -41.00 -28.42 -8.34
CA THR A 142 -41.05 -27.43 -7.25
C THR A 142 -42.08 -27.81 -6.19
N HIS A 143 -41.64 -27.94 -4.94
CA HIS A 143 -42.50 -28.21 -3.79
C HIS A 143 -41.84 -27.68 -2.50
N ARG A 144 -42.59 -27.66 -1.39
CA ARG A 144 -42.07 -27.39 -0.04
C ARG A 144 -42.13 -28.65 0.79
N ASP A 145 -41.22 -28.78 1.75
CA ASP A 145 -41.29 -29.87 2.70
C ASP A 145 -42.34 -29.55 3.77
N THR A 146 -43.24 -30.49 4.02
CA THR A 146 -44.16 -30.41 5.17
C THR A 146 -43.45 -30.85 6.44
N GLU A 147 -43.83 -30.26 7.57
CA GLU A 147 -43.41 -30.73 8.89
C GLU A 147 -43.96 -32.14 9.11
N LYS A 148 -43.07 -33.14 9.17
CA LYS A 148 -43.43 -34.57 9.28
C LYS A 148 -43.28 -35.12 10.70
N ALA A 149 -42.58 -34.39 11.56
CA ALA A 149 -42.34 -34.73 12.95
C ALA A 149 -42.25 -33.45 13.77
N ALA A 150 -42.72 -33.48 15.02
CA ALA A 150 -42.75 -32.30 15.88
C ALA A 150 -41.35 -31.72 16.09
N GLY A 151 -41.15 -30.47 15.68
CA GLY A 151 -39.87 -29.77 15.81
C GLY A 151 -38.95 -29.93 14.59
N MET A 152 -39.42 -30.55 13.51
CA MET A 152 -38.72 -30.52 12.22
C MET A 152 -38.72 -29.08 11.67
N PHE A 153 -37.54 -28.58 11.32
CA PHE A 153 -37.37 -27.24 10.77
C PHE A 153 -36.71 -27.23 9.39
N GLY A 154 -36.12 -28.34 8.97
CA GLY A 154 -35.41 -28.41 7.70
C GLY A 154 -35.08 -29.83 7.27
N THR A 155 -34.46 -29.92 6.11
CA THR A 155 -34.05 -31.18 5.46
C THR A 155 -32.57 -31.12 5.16
N LEU A 156 -31.85 -32.21 5.44
CA LEU A 156 -30.45 -32.43 5.05
C LEU A 156 -30.40 -33.57 4.04
N VAL A 157 -29.87 -33.30 2.86
CA VAL A 157 -29.64 -34.27 1.78
C VAL A 157 -28.15 -34.56 1.70
N VAL A 158 -27.75 -35.81 1.90
CA VAL A 158 -26.37 -36.29 1.70
C VAL A 158 -26.35 -37.19 0.46
N VAL A 159 -25.64 -36.78 -0.58
CA VAL A 159 -25.50 -37.57 -1.82
C VAL A 159 -24.36 -38.55 -1.64
N LEU A 160 -24.65 -39.83 -1.89
CA LEU A 160 -23.65 -40.88 -1.87
C LEU A 160 -22.91 -40.92 -3.21
N PRO A 161 -21.61 -41.32 -3.24
CA PRO A 161 -20.86 -41.38 -4.49
C PRO A 161 -21.53 -42.31 -5.50
N SER A 162 -22.11 -41.73 -6.53
CA SER A 162 -22.75 -42.45 -7.64
C SER A 162 -22.55 -41.68 -8.93
N THR A 163 -22.24 -42.39 -10.02
CA THR A 163 -21.97 -41.74 -11.31
C THR A 163 -23.27 -41.18 -11.89
N HIS A 164 -23.35 -39.85 -12.03
CA HIS A 164 -24.50 -39.17 -12.62
C HIS A 164 -24.15 -37.80 -13.22
N ARG A 165 -25.01 -37.27 -14.11
CA ARG A 165 -24.99 -35.87 -14.57
C ARG A 165 -26.40 -35.28 -14.50
N GLY A 166 -26.49 -33.97 -14.30
CA GLY A 166 -27.73 -33.29 -13.96
C GLY A 166 -28.17 -33.59 -12.53
N GLY A 167 -29.40 -33.25 -12.17
CA GLY A 167 -29.89 -33.45 -10.80
C GLY A 167 -29.63 -32.31 -9.83
N ASP A 168 -29.27 -31.13 -10.34
CA ASP A 168 -29.06 -29.93 -9.52
C ASP A 168 -30.28 -29.65 -8.65
N LEU A 169 -30.00 -29.31 -7.39
CA LEU A 169 -31.02 -28.89 -6.44
C LEU A 169 -31.25 -27.39 -6.60
N LEU A 170 -32.43 -27.00 -7.05
CA LEU A 170 -32.88 -25.62 -7.13
C LEU A 170 -33.62 -25.28 -5.85
N LEU A 171 -33.22 -24.21 -5.17
CA LEU A 171 -33.83 -23.72 -3.93
C LEU A 171 -34.38 -22.31 -4.16
N ARG A 172 -35.60 -22.06 -3.68
CA ARG A 172 -36.30 -20.78 -3.80
C ARG A 172 -36.87 -20.37 -2.44
N HIS A 173 -36.55 -19.16 -1.99
CA HIS A 173 -37.12 -18.59 -0.78
C HIS A 173 -37.09 -17.06 -0.86
N ALA A 174 -38.20 -16.40 -0.47
CA ALA A 174 -38.33 -14.93 -0.43
C ALA A 174 -37.81 -14.21 -1.70
N GLY A 175 -38.13 -14.73 -2.89
CA GLY A 175 -37.73 -14.13 -4.18
C GLY A 175 -36.29 -14.45 -4.64
N ARG A 176 -35.48 -15.12 -3.84
CA ARG A 176 -34.14 -15.62 -4.21
C ARG A 176 -34.24 -17.03 -4.79
N GLU A 177 -33.55 -17.28 -5.91
CA GLU A 177 -33.39 -18.61 -6.53
C GLU A 177 -31.90 -19.00 -6.54
N ILE A 178 -31.59 -20.23 -6.11
CA ILE A 178 -30.22 -20.75 -5.99
C ILE A 178 -30.17 -22.13 -6.62
N SER A 179 -29.15 -22.42 -7.43
CA SER A 179 -28.91 -23.74 -8.00
C SER A 179 -27.64 -24.37 -7.42
N VAL A 180 -27.79 -25.52 -6.77
CA VAL A 180 -26.69 -26.25 -6.12
C VAL A 180 -26.41 -27.54 -6.87
N ASN A 181 -25.19 -27.67 -7.38
CA ASN A 181 -24.69 -28.92 -7.94
C ASN A 181 -24.14 -29.80 -6.80
N LEU A 182 -24.66 -31.03 -6.70
CA LEU A 182 -24.29 -31.99 -5.66
C LEU A 182 -23.64 -33.26 -6.25
N SER A 183 -22.99 -33.14 -7.42
CA SER A 183 -22.20 -34.23 -7.97
C SER A 183 -20.86 -34.34 -7.23
N ALA A 184 -20.52 -35.56 -6.79
CA ALA A 184 -19.22 -35.84 -6.21
C ALA A 184 -18.16 -35.92 -7.32
N THR A 185 -17.01 -35.30 -7.07
CA THR A 185 -15.85 -35.31 -7.95
C THR A 185 -14.94 -36.51 -7.70
N GLU A 186 -14.86 -36.94 -6.44
CA GLU A 186 -14.04 -38.06 -5.98
C GLU A 186 -14.86 -39.18 -5.32
N VAL A 187 -14.32 -40.39 -5.29
CA VAL A 187 -15.01 -41.57 -4.70
C VAL A 187 -15.10 -41.48 -3.17
N SER A 188 -14.17 -40.75 -2.54
CA SER A 188 -14.12 -40.51 -1.09
C SER A 188 -14.88 -39.27 -0.65
N GLU A 189 -15.58 -38.59 -1.54
CA GLU A 189 -16.27 -37.33 -1.26
C GLU A 189 -17.77 -37.54 -1.02
N LEU A 190 -18.31 -36.98 0.06
CA LEU A 190 -19.75 -36.86 0.31
C LEU A 190 -20.18 -35.41 0.09
N THR A 191 -21.07 -35.18 -0.86
CA THR A 191 -21.69 -33.85 -1.05
C THR A 191 -23.01 -33.78 -0.29
N PHE A 192 -23.35 -32.61 0.24
CA PHE A 192 -24.58 -32.41 0.98
C PHE A 192 -25.18 -31.02 0.78
N ALA A 193 -26.49 -30.92 0.99
CA ALA A 193 -27.21 -29.67 1.11
C ALA A 193 -28.24 -29.76 2.22
N ALA A 194 -28.35 -28.72 3.04
CA ALA A 194 -29.37 -28.53 4.05
C ALA A 194 -30.16 -27.27 3.77
N PHE A 195 -31.46 -27.27 4.02
CA PHE A 195 -32.34 -26.12 3.79
C PHE A 195 -33.53 -26.17 4.74
N TYR A 196 -34.13 -25.02 5.02
CA TYR A 196 -35.34 -24.93 5.84
C TYR A 196 -36.55 -25.54 5.12
N ALA A 197 -37.49 -26.09 5.88
CA ALA A 197 -38.66 -26.79 5.32
C ALA A 197 -39.60 -25.86 4.53
N ASP A 198 -39.60 -24.56 4.85
CA ASP A 198 -40.34 -23.50 4.17
C ASP A 198 -39.73 -23.05 2.83
N CYS A 199 -38.54 -23.55 2.48
CA CYS A 199 -37.93 -23.32 1.18
C CYS A 199 -38.62 -24.15 0.10
N GLU A 200 -38.97 -23.50 -1.01
CA GLU A 200 -39.38 -24.19 -2.23
C GLU A 200 -38.15 -24.84 -2.85
N HIS A 201 -38.28 -26.08 -3.28
CA HIS A 201 -37.17 -26.78 -3.89
C HIS A 201 -37.58 -27.71 -5.02
N GLU A 202 -36.68 -27.87 -5.97
CA GLU A 202 -36.83 -28.68 -7.17
C GLU A 202 -35.53 -29.46 -7.42
N VAL A 203 -35.64 -30.69 -7.90
CA VAL A 203 -34.50 -31.47 -8.40
C VAL A 203 -34.63 -31.55 -9.91
N ARG A 204 -33.69 -30.93 -10.63
CA ARG A 204 -33.64 -30.97 -12.10
C ARG A 204 -33.48 -32.41 -12.63
N PRO A 205 -33.87 -32.70 -13.88
CA PRO A 205 -33.76 -34.05 -14.42
C PRO A 205 -32.32 -34.60 -14.43
N ILE A 206 -32.17 -35.88 -14.05
CA ILE A 206 -30.92 -36.63 -14.25
C ILE A 206 -30.74 -36.92 -15.75
N THR A 207 -29.68 -36.40 -16.36
CA THR A 207 -29.43 -36.58 -17.80
C THR A 207 -28.70 -37.89 -18.11
N SER A 208 -27.87 -38.37 -17.18
CA SER A 208 -27.17 -39.66 -17.29
C SER A 208 -26.84 -40.24 -15.92
N GLY A 209 -26.73 -41.57 -15.83
CA GLY A 209 -26.40 -42.28 -14.60
C GLY A 209 -27.52 -42.28 -13.56
N ASN A 210 -27.15 -42.46 -12.29
CA ASN A 210 -28.08 -42.60 -11.17
C ASN A 210 -27.60 -41.78 -9.97
N ARG A 211 -28.46 -40.94 -9.41
CA ARG A 211 -28.17 -40.19 -8.18
C ARG A 211 -28.78 -40.93 -6.99
N VAL A 212 -27.95 -41.30 -6.02
CA VAL A 212 -28.41 -41.94 -4.78
C VAL A 212 -28.13 -40.99 -3.60
N CYS A 213 -29.14 -40.68 -2.80
CA CYS A 213 -28.97 -39.80 -1.65
C CYS A 213 -29.74 -40.25 -0.42
N LEU A 214 -29.23 -39.88 0.74
CA LEU A 214 -29.86 -40.03 2.05
C LEU A 214 -30.52 -38.71 2.41
N VAL A 215 -31.78 -38.77 2.82
CA VAL A 215 -32.55 -37.60 3.24
C VAL A 215 -32.80 -37.70 4.73
N TYR A 216 -32.38 -36.68 5.48
CA TYR A 216 -32.55 -36.55 6.92
C TYR A 216 -33.50 -35.39 7.24
N ASN A 217 -34.39 -35.60 8.21
CA ASN A 217 -35.16 -34.51 8.81
C ASN A 217 -34.31 -33.86 9.90
N LEU A 218 -34.13 -32.54 9.85
CA LEU A 218 -33.47 -31.76 10.88
C LEU A 218 -34.48 -31.30 11.92
N MET A 219 -34.25 -31.70 13.18
CA MET A 219 -35.18 -31.48 14.27
C MET A 219 -34.55 -30.69 15.40
N GLN A 220 -35.27 -29.71 15.91
CA GLN A 220 -34.88 -28.96 17.10
C GLN A 220 -35.25 -29.74 18.36
N GLN A 221 -34.26 -30.10 19.17
CA GLN A 221 -34.51 -30.76 20.45
C GLN A 221 -35.02 -29.73 21.48
N ARG A 222 -36.27 -29.92 21.94
CA ARG A 222 -36.90 -29.03 22.92
C ARG A 222 -36.19 -29.11 24.27
N THR A 223 -35.59 -27.99 24.68
CA THR A 223 -35.07 -27.77 26.04
C THR A 223 -35.79 -26.57 26.64
N GLY A 224 -36.88 -26.81 27.38
CA GLY A 224 -37.66 -25.77 28.08
C GLY A 224 -39.05 -25.45 27.51
N LYS A 225 -39.85 -24.71 28.29
CA LYS A 225 -41.22 -24.28 27.95
C LYS A 225 -41.16 -23.06 27.00
N HIS A 226 -41.59 -23.26 25.75
CA HIS A 226 -41.75 -22.28 24.67
C HIS A 226 -40.48 -21.78 23.96
N ARG A 227 -40.09 -22.47 22.87
CA ARG A 227 -39.24 -21.92 21.81
C ARG A 227 -39.99 -22.10 20.47
N ARG A 228 -40.21 -21.02 19.72
CA ARG A 228 -40.84 -21.06 18.37
C ARG A 228 -39.97 -21.93 17.43
N THR A 229 -40.60 -22.72 16.58
CA THR A 229 -39.93 -23.52 15.53
C THR A 229 -39.03 -22.61 14.69
N LEU A 230 -37.82 -23.07 14.37
CA LEU A 230 -36.92 -22.34 13.48
C LEU A 230 -37.56 -22.24 12.09
N THR A 231 -37.58 -21.05 11.52
CA THR A 231 -38.03 -20.76 10.15
C THR A 231 -36.91 -20.07 9.41
N ALA A 232 -36.92 -20.13 8.08
CA ALA A 232 -35.94 -19.41 7.27
C ALA A 232 -35.95 -17.91 7.64
N PRO A 233 -34.77 -17.27 7.75
CA PRO A 233 -34.69 -15.83 7.93
C PRO A 233 -35.26 -15.13 6.70
N CYS A 234 -36.35 -14.38 6.87
CA CYS A 234 -36.88 -13.48 5.85
C CYS A 234 -36.66 -12.05 6.32
N TYR A 235 -35.61 -11.40 5.81
CA TYR A 235 -35.26 -10.03 6.15
C TYR A 235 -35.77 -9.01 5.10
N GLU A 236 -36.72 -9.38 4.23
CA GLU A 236 -37.14 -8.51 3.12
C GLU A 236 -37.76 -7.20 3.62
N THR A 237 -38.48 -7.25 4.74
CA THR A 237 -39.03 -6.07 5.43
C THR A 237 -37.92 -5.16 5.95
N GLU A 238 -36.89 -5.73 6.56
CA GLU A 238 -35.73 -5.05 7.10
C GLU A 238 -34.85 -4.48 5.98
N VAL A 239 -34.62 -5.23 4.90
CA VAL A 239 -33.91 -4.79 3.69
C VAL A 239 -34.63 -3.60 3.07
N THR A 240 -35.96 -3.65 2.95
CA THR A 240 -36.75 -2.54 2.40
C THR A 240 -36.67 -1.30 3.30
N ALA A 241 -36.87 -1.48 4.61
CA ALA A 241 -36.79 -0.38 5.57
C ALA A 241 -35.38 0.25 5.61
N LEU A 242 -34.33 -0.57 5.54
CA LEU A 242 -32.94 -0.09 5.51
C LEU A 242 -32.60 0.61 4.20
N ALA A 243 -33.09 0.10 3.06
CA ALA A 243 -32.88 0.77 1.78
C ALA A 243 -33.50 2.17 1.78
N THR A 244 -34.72 2.33 2.31
CA THR A 244 -35.36 3.65 2.49
C THR A 244 -34.56 4.52 3.46
N ALA A 245 -34.15 3.98 4.61
CA ALA A 245 -33.36 4.75 5.59
C ALA A 245 -32.01 5.23 5.02
N LEU A 246 -31.34 4.43 4.19
CA LEU A 246 -30.12 4.82 3.50
C LEU A 246 -30.39 5.93 2.48
N GLN A 247 -31.44 5.80 1.67
CA GLN A 247 -31.83 6.80 0.68
C GLN A 247 -32.16 8.14 1.35
N ASP A 248 -32.99 8.13 2.38
CA ASP A 248 -33.37 9.34 3.14
C ASP A 248 -32.16 9.94 3.86
N GLY A 249 -31.31 9.09 4.46
CA GLY A 249 -30.11 9.49 5.16
C GLY A 249 -29.10 10.19 4.27
N PHE A 250 -28.87 9.68 3.05
CA PHE A 250 -27.97 10.32 2.09
C PHE A 250 -28.59 11.51 1.35
N ALA A 251 -29.92 11.58 1.25
CA ALA A 251 -30.61 12.71 0.61
C ALA A 251 -30.71 13.96 1.50
N ALA A 252 -30.44 13.83 2.81
CA ALA A 252 -30.49 14.96 3.74
C ALA A 252 -29.45 16.05 3.39
N PRO A 253 -29.74 17.35 3.65
CA PRO A 253 -28.82 18.45 3.32
C PRO A 253 -27.46 18.35 4.02
N ASP A 254 -27.44 17.86 5.25
CA ASP A 254 -26.25 17.68 6.09
C ASP A 254 -25.82 16.20 6.14
N ALA A 255 -26.15 15.43 5.10
CA ALA A 255 -25.81 14.02 5.02
C ALA A 255 -24.30 13.81 4.95
N SER A 256 -23.80 12.88 5.78
CA SER A 256 -22.44 12.36 5.70
C SER A 256 -22.10 11.85 4.30
N ALA A 257 -20.82 11.97 3.91
CA ALA A 257 -20.35 11.47 2.62
C ALA A 257 -20.40 9.93 2.57
N LYS A 258 -20.08 9.29 3.70
CA LYS A 258 -20.15 7.84 3.92
C LYS A 258 -20.69 7.53 5.31
N LEU A 259 -21.16 6.30 5.48
CA LEU A 259 -21.61 5.75 6.76
C LEU A 259 -20.80 4.50 7.07
N THR A 260 -20.36 4.36 8.31
CA THR A 260 -19.47 3.30 8.79
C THR A 260 -20.12 2.57 9.94
N TRP A 261 -20.59 1.35 9.71
CA TRP A 261 -21.18 0.49 10.73
C TRP A 261 -20.12 -0.42 11.36
N LEU A 262 -19.76 -0.19 12.62
CA LEU A 262 -18.83 -0.99 13.39
C LEU A 262 -19.40 -2.39 13.67
N LEU A 263 -18.58 -3.41 13.42
CA LEU A 263 -18.89 -4.81 13.70
C LEU A 263 -18.54 -5.14 15.17
N GLU A 264 -19.30 -6.06 15.76
CA GLU A 264 -19.16 -6.41 17.17
C GLU A 264 -17.96 -7.33 17.41
N HIS A 265 -17.68 -8.28 16.50
CA HIS A 265 -16.54 -9.17 16.66
C HIS A 265 -15.24 -8.48 16.25
N GLN A 266 -14.15 -8.85 16.91
CA GLN A 266 -12.82 -8.51 16.46
C GLN A 266 -12.40 -9.40 15.29
N TYR A 267 -11.99 -8.78 14.19
CA TYR A 267 -11.44 -9.45 13.02
C TYR A 267 -10.03 -8.92 12.75
N SER A 268 -9.11 -9.81 12.45
CA SER A 268 -7.78 -9.42 11.96
C SER A 268 -7.86 -8.97 10.50
N PRO A 269 -7.02 -8.03 10.04
CA PRO A 269 -6.98 -7.60 8.64
C PRO A 269 -6.84 -8.76 7.63
N ALA A 270 -6.01 -9.78 7.96
CA ALA A 270 -5.78 -10.94 7.08
C ALA A 270 -6.97 -11.91 6.97
N GLY A 271 -7.92 -11.85 7.91
CA GLY A 271 -9.07 -12.76 8.00
C GLY A 271 -10.41 -12.09 7.72
N LEU A 272 -10.41 -10.80 7.38
CA LEU A 272 -11.61 -10.05 7.06
C LEU A 272 -12.14 -10.50 5.68
N SER A 273 -13.40 -10.89 5.62
CA SER A 273 -14.11 -11.23 4.38
C SER A 273 -15.61 -11.27 4.67
N PHE A 274 -16.45 -10.98 3.68
CA PHE A 274 -17.91 -11.09 3.80
C PHE A 274 -18.32 -12.53 4.13
N ALA A 275 -17.67 -13.52 3.53
CA ALA A 275 -17.91 -14.93 3.83
C ALA A 275 -17.44 -15.36 5.24
N GLY A 276 -16.46 -14.63 5.81
CA GLY A 276 -15.84 -14.94 7.11
C GLY A 276 -16.52 -14.29 8.32
N LEU A 277 -17.52 -13.44 8.13
CA LEU A 277 -18.19 -12.73 9.22
C LEU A 277 -18.98 -13.70 10.13
N LYS A 278 -18.87 -13.48 11.44
CA LYS A 278 -19.41 -14.36 12.49
C LYS A 278 -20.70 -13.79 13.08
N GLY A 279 -21.61 -14.68 13.45
CA GLY A 279 -22.78 -14.33 14.28
C GLY A 279 -23.66 -13.23 13.68
N ALA A 280 -24.01 -12.24 14.51
CA ALA A 280 -24.84 -11.11 14.11
C ALA A 280 -24.20 -10.23 13.03
N ASP A 281 -22.86 -10.14 12.98
CA ASP A 281 -22.16 -9.33 11.97
C ASP A 281 -22.42 -9.87 10.56
N GLY A 282 -22.35 -11.19 10.37
CA GLY A 282 -22.65 -11.80 9.08
C GLY A 282 -24.11 -11.60 8.65
N ALA A 283 -25.05 -11.67 9.60
CA ALA A 283 -26.47 -11.43 9.32
C ALA A 283 -26.71 -9.96 8.90
N ARG A 284 -26.18 -9.00 9.67
CA ARG A 284 -26.29 -7.57 9.38
C ARG A 284 -25.60 -7.21 8.07
N ALA A 285 -24.42 -7.75 7.80
CA ALA A 285 -23.71 -7.54 6.55
C ALA A 285 -24.51 -7.99 5.34
N ASN A 286 -25.17 -9.15 5.41
CA ASN A 286 -25.99 -9.63 4.31
C ASN A 286 -27.21 -8.72 4.06
N VAL A 287 -27.91 -8.32 5.13
CA VAL A 287 -29.07 -7.42 5.03
C VAL A 287 -28.64 -6.04 4.50
N LEU A 288 -27.57 -5.46 5.04
CA LEU A 288 -27.02 -4.18 4.59
C LEU A 288 -26.56 -4.22 3.14
N ARG A 289 -25.92 -5.31 2.70
CA ARG A 289 -25.50 -5.48 1.30
C ARG A 289 -26.70 -5.46 0.35
N LEU A 290 -27.77 -6.16 0.69
CA LEU A 290 -29.01 -6.16 -0.12
C LEU A 290 -29.69 -4.79 -0.10
N ALA A 291 -29.75 -4.14 1.06
CA ALA A 291 -30.33 -2.81 1.22
C ALA A 291 -29.54 -1.74 0.46
N ALA A 292 -28.21 -1.76 0.54
CA ALA A 292 -27.31 -0.86 -0.16
C ALA A 292 -27.47 -0.98 -1.68
N GLU A 293 -27.53 -2.20 -2.20
CA GLU A 293 -27.75 -2.43 -3.64
C GLU A 293 -29.10 -1.84 -4.10
N ARG A 294 -30.18 -2.06 -3.31
CA ARG A 294 -31.50 -1.47 -3.60
C ARG A 294 -31.52 0.05 -3.51
N ALA A 295 -30.69 0.62 -2.62
CA ALA A 295 -30.54 2.06 -2.44
C ALA A 295 -29.58 2.72 -3.45
N GLY A 296 -28.92 1.96 -4.34
CA GLY A 296 -27.91 2.50 -5.26
C GLY A 296 -26.60 2.89 -4.57
N CYS A 297 -26.30 2.30 -3.41
CA CYS A 297 -25.10 2.53 -2.63
C CYS A 297 -24.04 1.44 -2.92
N ALA A 298 -22.78 1.82 -2.82
CA ALA A 298 -21.67 0.88 -2.69
C ALA A 298 -21.53 0.46 -1.22
N VAL A 299 -21.04 -0.76 -0.99
CA VAL A 299 -20.74 -1.29 0.35
C VAL A 299 -19.41 -2.01 0.30
N HIS A 300 -18.57 -1.78 1.31
CA HIS A 300 -17.26 -2.39 1.46
C HIS A 300 -17.05 -2.78 2.92
N LEU A 301 -16.16 -3.73 3.16
CA LEU A 301 -15.57 -3.94 4.48
C LEU A 301 -14.28 -3.12 4.59
N GLY A 302 -13.94 -2.71 5.79
CA GLY A 302 -12.68 -2.06 6.12
C GLY A 302 -12.36 -2.17 7.61
N ILE A 303 -11.15 -1.77 7.99
CA ILE A 303 -10.73 -1.65 9.38
C ILE A 303 -10.73 -0.16 9.75
N VAL A 304 -11.50 0.19 10.76
CA VAL A 304 -11.56 1.51 11.36
C VAL A 304 -10.43 1.63 12.38
N HIS A 305 -9.62 2.66 12.21
CA HIS A 305 -8.57 3.10 13.12
C HIS A 305 -9.02 4.40 13.78
N ILE A 306 -9.02 4.42 15.12
CA ILE A 306 -9.25 5.62 15.93
C ILE A 306 -8.11 5.69 16.94
N GLU A 307 -7.24 6.67 16.78
CA GLU A 307 -6.03 6.86 17.58
C GLU A 307 -6.05 8.23 18.25
N GLU A 308 -5.63 8.32 19.50
CA GLU A 308 -5.53 9.55 20.28
C GLU A 308 -4.16 9.65 20.96
N TYR A 309 -3.62 10.86 20.99
CA TYR A 309 -2.36 11.21 21.64
C TYR A 309 -2.57 12.42 22.55
N GLY A 310 -1.95 12.42 23.72
CA GLY A 310 -2.10 13.54 24.66
C GLY A 310 -1.21 13.49 25.88
N LEU A 311 -1.45 14.42 26.80
CA LEU A 311 -0.78 14.49 28.09
C LEU A 311 -1.49 13.62 29.12
N ALA A 312 -0.70 12.92 29.95
CA ALA A 312 -1.18 12.04 31.01
C ALA A 312 -0.54 12.37 32.36
N GLU A 313 -1.27 12.11 33.45
CA GLU A 313 -0.75 12.11 34.81
C GLU A 313 -0.68 10.68 35.33
N LEU A 314 0.52 10.21 35.72
CA LEU A 314 0.69 8.88 36.28
C LEU A 314 0.09 8.82 37.68
N THR A 315 -0.83 7.87 37.92
CA THR A 315 -1.35 7.62 39.27
C THR A 315 -0.38 6.75 40.04
N TYR A 316 0.35 7.37 40.98
CA TYR A 316 1.33 6.68 41.81
C TYR A 316 0.64 5.88 42.92
N ASP A 317 0.62 4.54 42.82
CA ASP A 317 0.18 3.66 43.92
C ASP A 317 1.32 3.46 44.95
N PRO A 318 1.21 4.00 46.18
CA PRO A 318 2.26 3.90 47.20
C PRO A 318 2.54 2.46 47.68
N ASP A 319 1.62 1.51 47.48
CA ASP A 319 1.75 0.15 48.03
C ASP A 319 2.64 -0.78 47.18
N ALA A 320 2.87 -0.46 45.90
CA ALA A 320 3.79 -1.20 45.04
C ALA A 320 5.25 -1.15 45.54
N TYR A 321 5.64 -0.04 46.18
CA TYR A 321 7.00 0.21 46.67
C TYR A 321 7.41 -0.71 47.84
N ARG A 322 6.45 -1.31 48.56
CA ARG A 322 6.76 -2.21 49.69
C ARG A 322 7.20 -3.62 49.28
N ARG A 323 6.92 -4.05 48.05
CA ARG A 323 7.33 -5.39 47.56
C ARG A 323 8.73 -5.42 46.95
N SER A 324 9.28 -4.28 46.49
CA SER A 324 10.61 -4.20 45.86
C SER A 324 11.79 -4.18 46.83
N ARG A 325 11.57 -4.18 48.16
CA ARG A 325 12.66 -4.08 49.16
C ARG A 325 13.36 -5.40 49.52
N TRP A 326 13.02 -6.52 48.88
CA TRP A 326 13.66 -7.84 49.11
C TRP A 326 14.50 -8.37 47.93
N ARG A 327 14.91 -7.50 47.00
CA ARG A 327 15.79 -7.89 45.89
C ARG A 327 16.99 -6.93 45.77
N PHE A 328 17.77 -6.83 46.84
CA PHE A 328 19.06 -6.14 46.81
C PHE A 328 20.15 -7.19 47.07
N TYR A 329 20.51 -7.91 46.00
CA TYR A 329 21.80 -8.58 45.75
C TYR A 329 21.61 -9.41 44.48
N ASP A 330 21.65 -8.75 43.32
CA ASP A 330 22.30 -9.31 42.14
C ASP A 330 22.67 -8.16 41.20
N GLU A 331 23.96 -8.12 40.87
CA GLU A 331 24.56 -7.21 39.90
C GLU A 331 24.13 -7.62 38.48
N GLU A 332 24.14 -6.63 37.58
CA GLU A 332 23.90 -6.75 36.13
C GLU A 332 22.42 -6.85 35.71
N ALA A 333 21.73 -5.69 35.73
CA ALA A 333 20.62 -5.44 34.82
C ALA A 333 21.06 -4.35 33.83
N GLU A 334 21.16 -4.74 32.57
CA GLU A 334 21.23 -3.85 31.42
C GLU A 334 20.07 -2.85 31.46
N GLU A 335 20.30 -1.63 30.96
CA GLU A 335 19.24 -0.66 30.63
C GLU A 335 18.31 -1.30 29.60
N ASN A 336 17.33 -2.07 30.08
CA ASN A 336 16.17 -2.45 29.31
C ASN A 336 15.14 -1.35 29.59
N ASP A 337 14.93 -0.47 28.62
CA ASP A 337 13.70 0.34 28.48
C ASP A 337 12.52 -0.63 28.28
N GLU A 338 12.21 -1.44 29.31
CA GLU A 338 11.03 -2.28 29.34
C GLU A 338 9.83 -1.38 29.59
N ASP A 339 9.19 -1.04 28.47
CA ASP A 339 7.82 -0.54 28.34
C ASP A 339 6.97 -0.92 29.56
N ALA A 340 6.59 0.08 30.36
CA ALA A 340 5.74 -0.10 31.53
C ALA A 340 4.29 -0.40 31.09
N GLU A 341 4.05 -1.63 30.60
CA GLU A 341 2.69 -2.16 30.39
C GLU A 341 2.00 -2.33 31.74
N GLY A 342 1.27 -1.30 32.19
CA GLY A 342 0.33 -1.43 33.30
C GLY A 342 0.27 -0.30 34.34
N GLU A 343 0.93 0.84 34.12
CA GLU A 343 0.74 1.99 35.02
C GLU A 343 -0.61 2.66 34.77
N ALA A 344 -1.40 2.82 35.84
CA ALA A 344 -2.65 3.56 35.78
C ALA A 344 -2.34 5.05 35.61
N PHE A 345 -3.01 5.73 34.69
CA PHE A 345 -2.84 7.16 34.42
C PHE A 345 -4.18 7.85 34.20
N GLU A 346 -4.24 9.15 34.45
CA GLU A 346 -5.39 10.01 34.14
C GLU A 346 -5.07 10.84 32.90
N VAL A 347 -5.98 10.87 31.92
CA VAL A 347 -5.85 11.70 30.72
C VAL A 347 -6.08 13.16 31.09
N ILE A 348 -5.07 14.01 30.89
CA ILE A 348 -5.18 15.45 31.15
C ILE A 348 -5.78 16.16 29.94
N GLU A 349 -5.20 15.92 28.76
CA GLU A 349 -5.58 16.60 27.51
C GLU A 349 -5.24 15.73 26.31
N VAL A 350 -6.18 15.59 25.37
CA VAL A 350 -5.92 15.01 24.05
C VAL A 350 -5.37 16.11 23.15
N SER A 351 -4.12 15.98 22.73
CA SER A 351 -3.43 16.96 21.88
C SER A 351 -3.62 16.70 20.39
N ASP A 352 -3.72 15.44 19.98
CA ASP A 352 -3.88 15.03 18.58
C ASP A 352 -4.69 13.75 18.47
N GLY A 353 -5.31 13.51 17.31
CA GLY A 353 -6.12 12.32 17.08
C GLY A 353 -6.39 12.05 15.60
N TRP A 354 -6.37 10.77 15.24
CA TRP A 354 -6.50 10.31 13.85
C TRP A 354 -7.64 9.30 13.73
N ARG A 355 -8.48 9.47 12.71
CA ARG A 355 -9.62 8.58 12.45
C ARG A 355 -9.68 8.25 10.97
N TYR A 356 -9.52 6.98 10.61
CA TYR A 356 -9.54 6.56 9.21
C TYR A 356 -9.97 5.11 9.04
N VAL A 357 -10.28 4.75 7.80
CA VAL A 357 -10.53 3.36 7.40
C VAL A 357 -9.53 2.93 6.35
N ASP A 358 -9.02 1.72 6.48
CA ASP A 358 -8.18 1.05 5.47
C ASP A 358 -8.55 -0.45 5.33
N HIS A 359 -7.66 -1.25 4.71
CA HIS A 359 -7.86 -2.69 4.47
C HIS A 359 -9.21 -3.01 3.79
N TRP A 360 -9.45 -2.37 2.66
CA TRP A 360 -10.73 -2.38 1.96
C TRP A 360 -11.01 -3.70 1.25
N ILE A 361 -12.25 -4.20 1.38
CA ILE A 361 -12.71 -5.43 0.71
C ILE A 361 -14.08 -5.18 0.07
N ASP A 362 -14.22 -5.56 -1.20
CA ASP A 362 -15.48 -5.46 -1.93
C ASP A 362 -16.45 -6.62 -1.58
N PRO A 363 -17.73 -6.55 -2.00
CA PRO A 363 -18.71 -7.61 -1.74
C PRO A 363 -18.39 -8.97 -2.38
N ASN A 364 -17.38 -9.05 -3.24
CA ASN A 364 -16.89 -10.27 -3.88
C ASN A 364 -15.60 -10.78 -3.23
N ASP A 365 -15.27 -10.30 -2.04
CA ASP A 365 -14.05 -10.63 -1.29
C ASP A 365 -12.74 -10.28 -2.02
N ARG A 366 -12.74 -9.22 -2.83
CA ARG A 366 -11.55 -8.65 -3.47
C ARG A 366 -11.01 -7.49 -2.66
N THR A 367 -9.69 -7.48 -2.46
CA THR A 367 -9.00 -6.35 -1.84
C THR A 367 -9.01 -5.13 -2.76
N MET A 368 -9.33 -3.97 -2.20
CA MET A 368 -9.34 -2.67 -2.87
C MET A 368 -8.23 -1.78 -2.31
N ASP A 369 -7.65 -0.93 -3.15
CA ASP A 369 -6.62 0.03 -2.74
C ASP A 369 -7.19 1.45 -2.73
N PHE A 370 -8.03 1.75 -1.74
CA PHE A 370 -8.52 3.12 -1.50
C PHE A 370 -7.61 3.92 -0.56
N GLY A 371 -6.47 3.34 -0.13
CA GLY A 371 -5.62 3.93 0.90
C GLY A 371 -6.35 4.13 2.24
N LYS A 372 -5.93 5.15 2.99
CA LYS A 372 -6.53 5.52 4.29
C LYS A 372 -7.58 6.60 4.06
N LEU A 373 -8.87 6.24 4.13
CA LEU A 373 -9.95 7.23 4.00
C LEU A 373 -10.26 7.85 5.37
N PRO A 374 -10.24 9.18 5.51
CA PRO A 374 -10.54 9.83 6.79
C PRO A 374 -11.99 9.55 7.22
N LEU A 375 -12.23 9.46 8.52
CA LEU A 375 -13.57 9.38 9.11
C LEU A 375 -13.95 10.74 9.69
N ASP A 376 -15.03 11.31 9.16
CA ASP A 376 -15.56 12.60 9.60
C ASP A 376 -16.58 12.42 10.74
N ASP A 377 -16.91 13.53 11.40
CA ASP A 377 -17.90 13.56 12.47
C ASP A 377 -19.27 13.12 11.95
N GLY A 378 -19.94 12.25 12.70
CA GLY A 378 -21.26 11.73 12.33
C GLY A 378 -21.23 10.63 11.27
N GLU A 379 -20.07 10.05 10.93
CA GLU A 379 -20.00 8.93 9.98
C GLU A 379 -20.03 7.55 10.67
N VAL A 380 -19.80 7.48 11.99
CA VAL A 380 -19.66 6.22 12.73
C VAL A 380 -20.97 5.78 13.37
N LEU A 381 -21.33 4.52 13.19
CA LEU A 381 -22.52 3.85 13.72
C LEU A 381 -22.13 2.46 14.26
N PRO A 382 -22.90 1.85 15.18
CA PRO A 382 -23.99 2.47 15.92
C PRO A 382 -23.46 3.43 17.00
N ALA A 383 -24.29 4.38 17.42
CA ALA A 383 -23.98 5.30 18.49
C ALA A 383 -23.65 4.56 19.78
N GLY A 384 -22.50 4.89 20.36
CA GLY A 384 -21.99 4.32 21.60
C GLY A 384 -21.30 2.96 21.48
N ALA A 385 -20.99 2.49 20.27
CA ALA A 385 -20.39 1.17 20.04
C ALA A 385 -19.02 0.96 20.70
N LEU A 386 -18.24 2.03 20.89
CA LEU A 386 -16.93 2.02 21.55
C LEU A 386 -16.97 2.63 22.95
N ASP A 387 -18.15 3.04 23.43
CA ASP A 387 -18.28 3.65 24.75
C ASP A 387 -17.95 2.61 25.81
N ASN A 388 -16.98 2.93 26.67
CA ASN A 388 -16.44 2.02 27.69
C ASN A 388 -15.74 0.77 27.14
N ALA A 389 -15.44 0.70 25.84
CA ALA A 389 -14.61 -0.37 25.30
C ALA A 389 -13.15 -0.16 25.74
N PRO A 390 -12.44 -1.22 26.18
CA PRO A 390 -11.01 -1.11 26.41
C PRO A 390 -10.29 -0.86 25.08
N PRO A 391 -9.21 -0.06 25.07
CA PRO A 391 -8.41 0.16 23.87
C PRO A 391 -7.70 -1.12 23.46
N ASP A 392 -7.43 -1.26 22.16
CA ASP A 392 -6.70 -2.42 21.63
C ASP A 392 -5.19 -2.26 21.82
N ALA A 393 -4.69 -1.02 21.89
CA ALA A 393 -3.35 -0.69 22.32
C ALA A 393 -3.35 0.61 23.14
N GLN A 394 -2.55 0.65 24.19
CA GLN A 394 -2.39 1.81 25.06
C GLN A 394 -0.94 1.86 25.53
N ARG A 395 -0.31 3.03 25.41
CA ARG A 395 1.08 3.27 25.82
C ARG A 395 1.15 4.56 26.61
N VAL A 396 2.02 4.59 27.61
CA VAL A 396 2.32 5.78 28.39
C VAL A 396 3.82 5.99 28.35
N THR A 397 4.24 7.21 28.03
CA THR A 397 5.66 7.58 28.02
C THR A 397 5.93 8.45 29.23
N GLU A 398 6.84 8.01 30.09
CA GLU A 398 7.26 8.78 31.26
C GLU A 398 7.99 10.07 30.87
N ALA A 399 7.91 11.07 31.75
CA ALA A 399 8.52 12.38 31.56
C ALA A 399 10.05 12.32 31.47
N THR A 400 10.64 12.34 30.27
CA THR A 400 12.09 12.52 30.10
C THR A 400 12.48 14.01 30.12
N GLY A 401 12.56 14.61 31.31
CA GLY A 401 13.05 15.99 31.48
C GLY A 401 11.97 17.00 31.88
N ASN A 402 11.89 18.14 31.21
CA ASN A 402 10.89 19.20 31.50
C ASN A 402 9.54 18.97 30.80
N GLU A 403 9.39 17.87 30.05
CA GLU A 403 8.17 17.50 29.33
C GLU A 403 7.36 16.55 30.21
N GLY A 404 6.06 16.79 30.39
CA GLY A 404 5.17 15.92 31.18
C GLY A 404 4.97 14.56 30.52
N ALA A 405 4.42 13.58 31.25
CA ALA A 405 4.12 12.26 30.70
C ALA A 405 3.05 12.36 29.58
N SER A 406 3.16 11.51 28.57
CA SER A 406 2.23 11.46 27.45
C SER A 406 1.62 10.07 27.32
N PHE A 407 0.46 9.98 26.67
CA PHE A 407 -0.18 8.71 26.36
C PHE A 407 -0.55 8.61 24.88
N GLU A 408 -0.61 7.37 24.41
CA GLU A 408 -1.14 6.97 23.12
C GLU A 408 -2.20 5.89 23.34
N ARG A 409 -3.33 6.00 22.63
CA ARG A 409 -4.42 5.02 22.69
C ARG A 409 -4.97 4.75 21.30
N ALA A 410 -5.16 3.48 20.96
CA ALA A 410 -5.64 3.06 19.65
C ALA A 410 -6.79 2.03 19.73
N TYR A 411 -7.79 2.24 18.87
CA TYR A 411 -8.94 1.36 18.67
C TYR A 411 -9.01 0.90 17.21
N HIS A 412 -9.21 -0.40 17.03
CA HIS A 412 -9.28 -1.11 15.77
C HIS A 412 -10.57 -1.91 15.70
N ARG A 413 -11.47 -1.57 14.78
CA ARG A 413 -12.74 -2.31 14.59
C ARG A 413 -12.98 -2.57 13.12
N ALA A 414 -13.37 -3.79 12.79
CA ALA A 414 -13.89 -4.05 11.44
C ALA A 414 -15.23 -3.33 11.27
N ALA A 415 -15.50 -2.83 10.07
CA ALA A 415 -16.72 -2.10 9.78
C ALA A 415 -17.23 -2.36 8.37
N LEU A 416 -18.54 -2.19 8.19
CA LEU A 416 -19.18 -2.04 6.88
C LEU A 416 -19.28 -0.57 6.55
N VAL A 417 -18.65 -0.16 5.45
CA VAL A 417 -18.66 1.23 4.99
C VAL A 417 -19.50 1.34 3.73
N MET A 418 -20.39 2.32 3.69
CA MET A 418 -21.36 2.50 2.61
C MET A 418 -21.53 3.95 2.21
N TRP A 419 -21.75 4.19 0.91
CA TRP A 419 -22.01 5.51 0.33
C TRP A 419 -22.73 5.39 -1.01
N PRO A 420 -23.46 6.42 -1.48
CA PRO A 420 -24.08 6.42 -2.80
C PRO A 420 -23.04 6.23 -3.91
N ARG A 421 -23.32 5.39 -4.92
CA ARG A 421 -22.37 5.13 -6.01
C ARG A 421 -21.99 6.41 -6.78
N GLU A 422 -22.86 7.41 -6.81
CA GLU A 422 -22.59 8.73 -7.40
C GLU A 422 -21.56 9.57 -6.64
N ARG A 423 -21.40 9.33 -5.32
CA ARG A 423 -20.47 10.03 -4.43
C ARG A 423 -19.11 9.35 -4.32
N PHE A 424 -18.84 8.33 -5.13
CA PHE A 424 -17.62 7.53 -5.02
C PHE A 424 -16.35 8.40 -5.02
N LEU A 425 -16.29 9.37 -5.93
CA LEU A 425 -15.15 10.27 -6.02
C LEU A 425 -15.11 11.29 -4.88
N ASP A 426 -16.27 11.70 -4.35
CA ASP A 426 -16.37 12.62 -3.21
C ASP A 426 -15.80 11.98 -1.93
N VAL A 427 -15.92 10.66 -1.81
CA VAL A 427 -15.39 9.86 -0.69
C VAL A 427 -13.89 9.60 -0.82
N LEU A 428 -13.38 9.38 -2.05
CA LEU A 428 -11.97 9.06 -2.26
C LEU A 428 -11.05 10.30 -2.24
N LEU A 429 -11.50 11.42 -2.82
CA LEU A 429 -10.65 12.62 -2.95
C LEU A 429 -10.15 13.23 -1.62
N PRO A 430 -10.90 13.20 -0.50
CA PRO A 430 -10.40 13.64 0.81
C PRO A 430 -9.16 12.90 1.30
N ALA A 431 -9.00 11.62 0.94
CA ALA A 431 -7.79 10.84 1.23
C ALA A 431 -6.61 11.21 0.33
N GLY A 432 -6.85 12.10 -0.62
CA GLY A 432 -5.93 12.50 -1.66
C GLY A 432 -6.18 11.77 -2.98
N PRO A 433 -5.63 12.32 -4.06
CA PRO A 433 -5.98 11.87 -5.38
C PRO A 433 -5.34 10.54 -5.76
N GLY A 434 -4.35 10.05 -4.99
CA GLY A 434 -3.80 8.70 -5.13
C GLY A 434 -4.86 7.62 -4.89
N ALA A 435 -5.72 7.80 -3.88
CA ALA A 435 -6.84 6.90 -3.57
C ALA A 435 -7.85 6.79 -4.71
N ALA A 436 -7.97 7.82 -5.56
CA ALA A 436 -8.90 7.85 -6.68
C ALA A 436 -8.34 7.23 -7.98
N LEU A 437 -7.03 6.94 -8.07
CA LEU A 437 -6.42 6.40 -9.30
C LEU A 437 -6.89 4.98 -9.63
N PRO A 438 -6.98 4.02 -8.68
CA PRO A 438 -7.50 2.68 -8.97
C PRO A 438 -8.95 2.72 -9.47
N TYR A 439 -9.78 3.57 -8.87
CA TYR A 439 -11.15 3.80 -9.33
C TYR A 439 -11.19 4.37 -10.76
N LEU A 440 -10.36 5.38 -11.07
CA LEU A 440 -10.27 5.91 -12.45
C LEU A 440 -9.86 4.82 -13.45
N LYS A 441 -8.89 3.97 -13.10
CA LYS A 441 -8.44 2.85 -13.94
C LYS A 441 -9.55 1.87 -14.25
N GLU A 442 -10.34 1.47 -13.25
CA GLU A 442 -11.51 0.61 -13.45
C GLU A 442 -12.56 1.25 -14.35
N GLN A 443 -12.84 2.55 -14.16
CA GLN A 443 -13.79 3.28 -14.99
C GLN A 443 -13.32 3.42 -16.45
N ILE A 444 -12.02 3.60 -16.69
CA ILE A 444 -11.43 3.57 -18.04
C ILE A 444 -11.67 2.20 -18.69
N ALA A 445 -11.38 1.10 -17.99
CA ALA A 445 -11.57 -0.25 -18.50
C ALA A 445 -13.06 -0.57 -18.78
N ALA A 446 -13.96 -0.16 -17.90
CA ALA A 446 -15.40 -0.30 -18.07
C ALA A 446 -15.92 0.51 -19.27
N SER A 447 -15.45 1.76 -19.43
CA SER A 447 -15.80 2.60 -20.57
C SER A 447 -15.29 2.04 -21.89
N ALA A 448 -14.11 1.42 -21.92
CA ALA A 448 -13.58 0.77 -23.11
C ALA A 448 -14.46 -0.41 -23.55
N THR A 449 -15.01 -1.15 -22.58
CA THR A 449 -15.93 -2.27 -22.83
C THR A 449 -17.29 -1.79 -23.33
N ALA A 450 -17.85 -0.74 -22.73
CA ALA A 450 -19.14 -0.18 -23.14
C ALA A 450 -19.08 0.51 -24.52
N ASN A 451 -17.93 1.10 -24.87
CA ASN A 451 -17.66 1.77 -26.15
C ASN A 451 -18.73 2.81 -26.56
N THR A 452 -19.25 3.57 -25.59
CA THR A 452 -20.20 4.67 -25.85
C THR A 452 -19.58 6.03 -25.56
N ARG A 453 -20.06 7.06 -26.26
CA ARG A 453 -19.63 8.45 -26.02
C ARG A 453 -19.97 8.93 -24.61
N SER A 454 -21.17 8.59 -24.11
CA SER A 454 -21.62 8.96 -22.76
C SER A 454 -20.71 8.39 -21.67
N ALA A 455 -20.34 7.10 -21.77
CA ALA A 455 -19.40 6.47 -20.84
C ALA A 455 -18.04 7.19 -20.86
N ARG A 456 -17.51 7.50 -22.05
CA ARG A 456 -16.24 8.22 -22.21
C ARG A 456 -16.29 9.62 -21.60
N ASP A 457 -17.37 10.38 -21.82
CA ASP A 457 -17.54 11.73 -21.27
C ASP A 457 -17.64 11.70 -19.73
N SER A 458 -18.27 10.67 -19.16
CA SER A 458 -18.31 10.44 -17.71
C SER A 458 -16.91 10.18 -17.13
N VAL A 459 -16.11 9.31 -17.73
CA VAL A 459 -14.74 9.04 -17.28
C VAL A 459 -13.84 10.28 -17.40
N ILE A 460 -14.01 11.08 -18.45
CA ILE A 460 -13.31 12.37 -18.59
C ILE A 460 -13.68 13.34 -17.45
N ALA A 461 -14.95 13.36 -17.03
CA ALA A 461 -15.37 14.19 -15.90
C ALA A 461 -14.73 13.73 -14.58
N ILE A 462 -14.62 12.41 -14.36
CA ILE A 462 -13.92 11.83 -13.19
C ILE A 462 -12.44 12.24 -13.22
N ALA A 463 -11.74 12.00 -14.33
CA ALA A 463 -10.34 12.36 -14.47
C ALA A 463 -10.11 13.86 -14.26
N ARG A 464 -11.00 14.72 -14.76
CA ARG A 464 -10.93 16.17 -14.54
C ARG A 464 -10.99 16.54 -13.06
N ARG A 465 -11.92 15.95 -12.30
CA ARG A 465 -12.05 16.20 -10.86
C ARG A 465 -10.82 15.75 -10.07
N ILE A 466 -10.19 14.64 -10.47
CA ILE A 466 -8.92 14.20 -9.88
C ILE A 466 -7.81 15.22 -10.17
N VAL A 467 -7.69 15.72 -11.41
CA VAL A 467 -6.74 16.80 -11.74
C VAL A 467 -7.03 18.09 -10.96
N ASP A 468 -8.31 18.44 -10.78
CA ASP A 468 -8.71 19.62 -9.98
C ASP A 468 -8.21 19.47 -8.52
N ALA A 469 -8.32 18.28 -7.94
CA ALA A 469 -7.84 18.00 -6.57
C ALA A 469 -6.31 18.11 -6.46
N TRP A 470 -5.56 17.65 -7.47
CA TRP A 470 -4.11 17.85 -7.57
C TRP A 470 -3.73 19.34 -7.65
N GLU A 471 -4.46 20.11 -8.46
CA GLU A 471 -4.17 21.53 -8.65
C GLU A 471 -4.51 22.36 -7.40
N ALA A 472 -5.54 21.97 -6.64
CA ALA A 472 -6.01 22.67 -5.44
C ALA A 472 -5.09 22.51 -4.23
N SER A 473 -4.41 21.36 -4.09
CA SER A 473 -3.53 21.07 -2.95
C SER A 473 -2.12 20.70 -3.42
N PRO A 474 -1.21 21.70 -3.55
CA PRO A 474 0.16 21.47 -4.01
C PRO A 474 1.02 20.66 -3.02
N ASP A 475 0.63 20.64 -1.75
CA ASP A 475 1.37 20.05 -0.64
C ASP A 475 0.65 18.80 -0.10
N TYR A 476 0.33 17.81 -0.94
CA TYR A 476 0.10 16.44 -0.45
C TYR A 476 1.42 15.85 0.11
N ARG A 477 2.04 16.59 1.02
CA ARG A 477 3.09 16.13 1.91
C ARG A 477 2.35 15.46 3.02
N VAL A 478 2.44 14.14 3.00
CA VAL A 478 2.21 13.20 4.09
C VAL A 478 2.11 13.92 5.44
N SER A 479 0.89 14.31 5.83
CA SER A 479 0.60 14.37 7.25
C SER A 479 0.92 12.98 7.79
N PRO A 480 1.55 12.83 8.96
CA PRO A 480 1.73 11.51 9.58
C PRO A 480 0.34 10.86 9.68
N GLY A 481 0.03 9.89 8.81
CA GLY A 481 -1.32 9.32 8.67
C GLY A 481 -2.00 9.47 7.30
N ALA A 482 -1.57 10.39 6.43
CA ALA A 482 -2.06 10.50 5.05
C ALA A 482 -1.50 9.35 4.19
N GLY A 483 -2.38 8.70 3.41
CA GLY A 483 -2.13 7.46 2.68
C GLY A 483 -1.08 7.50 1.56
N THR A 484 -1.22 6.59 0.61
CA THR A 484 -0.31 6.34 -0.52
C THR A 484 0.06 7.64 -1.26
N VAL A 485 1.37 7.90 -1.42
CA VAL A 485 1.87 9.06 -2.18
C VAL A 485 1.28 9.00 -3.60
N PRO A 486 0.55 10.05 -4.05
CA PRO A 486 -0.11 10.02 -5.35
C PRO A 486 0.89 9.83 -6.49
N ARG A 487 0.75 8.74 -7.24
CA ARG A 487 1.66 8.39 -8.34
C ARG A 487 1.36 9.19 -9.60
N ARG A 488 2.21 10.18 -9.86
CA ARG A 488 2.16 11.06 -11.04
C ARG A 488 2.27 10.32 -12.35
N ASP A 489 3.19 9.36 -12.39
CA ASP A 489 3.47 8.53 -13.55
C ASP A 489 2.27 7.65 -13.91
N GLU A 490 1.61 7.07 -12.91
CA GLU A 490 0.35 6.33 -13.11
C GLU A 490 -0.74 7.24 -13.68
N MET A 491 -0.92 8.45 -13.13
CA MET A 491 -1.90 9.40 -13.67
C MET A 491 -1.59 9.80 -15.12
N LEU A 492 -0.32 10.00 -15.49
CA LEU A 492 0.09 10.27 -16.88
C LEU A 492 -0.31 9.12 -17.81
N HIS A 493 -0.11 7.86 -17.38
CA HIS A 493 -0.53 6.69 -18.15
C HIS A 493 -2.05 6.63 -18.32
N LEU A 494 -2.83 6.83 -17.25
CA LEU A 494 -4.30 6.82 -17.31
C LEU A 494 -4.85 7.93 -18.21
N LEU A 495 -4.30 9.14 -18.13
CA LEU A 495 -4.67 10.26 -19.01
C LEU A 495 -4.30 9.99 -20.47
N SER A 496 -3.18 9.31 -20.70
CA SER A 496 -2.74 8.91 -22.03
C SER A 496 -3.71 7.89 -22.64
N GLU A 497 -4.05 6.84 -21.90
CA GLU A 497 -5.02 5.80 -22.27
C GLU A 497 -6.41 6.39 -22.56
N LEU A 498 -6.84 7.35 -21.75
CA LEU A 498 -8.09 8.06 -21.96
C LEU A 498 -8.13 8.83 -23.30
N GLY A 499 -6.98 9.16 -23.89
CA GLY A 499 -6.92 9.84 -25.19
C GLY A 499 -7.23 11.33 -25.14
N ASN A 500 -7.40 11.95 -23.97
CA ASN A 500 -7.78 13.35 -23.84
C ASN A 500 -6.54 14.26 -23.72
N VAL A 501 -6.04 14.72 -24.86
CA VAL A 501 -4.83 15.55 -24.97
C VAL A 501 -4.92 16.85 -24.14
N ARG A 502 -6.10 17.46 -24.05
CA ARG A 502 -6.29 18.71 -23.29
C ARG A 502 -6.12 18.51 -21.80
N LEU A 503 -6.64 17.40 -21.27
CA LEU A 503 -6.51 17.09 -19.84
C LEU A 503 -5.08 16.69 -19.48
N LEU A 504 -4.42 15.94 -20.37
CA LEU A 504 -2.99 15.62 -20.26
C LEU A 504 -2.11 16.88 -20.27
N GLU A 505 -2.34 17.80 -21.20
CA GLU A 505 -1.66 19.11 -21.23
C GLU A 505 -1.86 19.89 -19.93
N ARG A 506 -3.11 19.94 -19.44
CA ARG A 506 -3.44 20.61 -18.18
C ARG A 506 -2.69 19.99 -17.01
N PHE A 507 -2.65 18.66 -16.89
CA PHE A 507 -1.94 17.97 -15.81
C PHE A 507 -0.44 18.26 -15.82
N ILE A 508 0.20 18.21 -17.00
CA ILE A 508 1.63 18.51 -17.14
C ILE A 508 1.91 19.97 -16.76
N ARG A 509 1.12 20.91 -17.27
CA ARG A 509 1.31 22.34 -16.98
C ARG A 509 1.00 22.69 -15.52
N GLY A 510 -0.11 22.18 -15.00
CA GLY A 510 -0.68 22.56 -13.71
C GLY A 510 0.00 21.89 -12.53
N VAL A 511 0.48 20.65 -12.71
CA VAL A 511 1.04 19.87 -11.59
C VAL A 511 2.51 19.49 -11.77
N MET A 512 2.92 18.94 -12.92
CA MET A 512 4.31 18.48 -13.09
C MET A 512 5.32 19.62 -12.99
N THR A 513 4.93 20.85 -13.32
CA THR A 513 5.80 22.03 -13.25
C THR A 513 6.08 22.50 -11.82
N ARG A 514 5.28 22.11 -10.82
CA ARG A 514 5.40 22.61 -9.44
C ARG A 514 6.52 21.91 -8.67
N GLU A 515 6.52 20.58 -8.69
CA GLU A 515 7.54 19.73 -8.08
C GLU A 515 7.95 18.69 -9.13
N TYR A 516 9.23 18.57 -9.43
CA TYR A 516 9.74 17.59 -10.40
C TYR A 516 11.15 17.17 -10.01
N ASP A 517 11.36 15.86 -9.96
CA ASP A 517 12.61 15.20 -9.59
C ASP A 517 13.05 14.16 -10.63
N GLY A 518 12.23 13.95 -11.67
CA GLY A 518 12.52 13.03 -12.77
C GLY A 518 11.91 11.64 -12.63
N SER A 519 11.20 11.30 -11.55
CA SER A 519 10.54 9.99 -11.43
C SER A 519 9.53 9.73 -12.55
N GLU A 520 8.96 10.79 -13.12
CA GLU A 520 7.94 10.71 -14.18
C GLU A 520 8.53 10.69 -15.61
N ASN A 521 9.85 10.71 -15.79
CA ASN A 521 10.47 10.92 -17.10
C ASN A 521 10.07 9.89 -18.16
N GLU A 522 9.95 8.62 -17.76
CA GLU A 522 9.54 7.55 -18.65
C GLU A 522 8.09 7.74 -19.10
N ALA A 523 7.18 8.05 -18.16
CA ALA A 523 5.78 8.31 -18.45
C ALA A 523 5.59 9.60 -19.29
N LEU A 524 6.31 10.67 -18.97
CA LEU A 524 6.32 11.91 -19.75
C LEU A 524 6.76 11.65 -21.20
N ALA A 525 7.87 10.93 -21.40
CA ALA A 525 8.36 10.60 -22.73
C ALA A 525 7.35 9.75 -23.53
N ALA A 526 6.69 8.77 -22.88
CA ALA A 526 5.65 7.96 -23.50
C ALA A 526 4.43 8.78 -23.96
N THR A 527 4.12 9.90 -23.29
CA THR A 527 3.01 10.79 -23.68
C THR A 527 3.33 11.71 -24.87
N ALA A 528 4.60 11.85 -25.25
CA ALA A 528 5.05 12.78 -26.28
C ALA A 528 4.34 12.59 -27.64
N PRO A 529 4.22 11.38 -28.22
CA PRO A 529 3.54 11.18 -29.50
C PRO A 529 2.10 11.71 -29.51
N GLN A 530 1.39 11.55 -28.40
CA GLN A 530 0.00 11.98 -28.24
C GLN A 530 -0.14 13.50 -28.04
N LEU A 531 0.80 14.12 -27.35
CA LEU A 531 0.86 15.58 -27.19
C LEU A 531 1.18 16.29 -28.52
N GLY A 532 2.02 15.66 -29.34
CA GLY A 532 2.53 16.25 -30.57
C GLY A 532 3.65 17.27 -30.34
N ALA A 533 4.43 17.53 -31.39
CA ALA A 533 5.67 18.32 -31.31
C ALA A 533 5.49 19.72 -30.72
N THR A 534 4.40 20.42 -31.07
CA THR A 534 4.14 21.79 -30.58
C THR A 534 3.92 21.86 -29.08
N ASN A 535 3.16 20.90 -28.52
CA ASN A 535 2.89 20.86 -27.08
C ASN A 535 4.13 20.39 -26.31
N VAL A 536 4.85 19.38 -26.81
CA VAL A 536 6.12 18.95 -26.20
C VAL A 536 7.12 20.11 -26.14
N ARG A 537 7.32 20.83 -27.25
CA ARG A 537 8.18 22.02 -27.32
C ARG A 537 7.87 23.01 -26.20
N THR A 538 6.59 23.29 -25.98
CA THR A 538 6.15 24.32 -25.03
C THR A 538 6.19 23.82 -23.58
N LEU A 539 5.59 22.66 -23.31
CA LEU A 539 5.45 22.10 -21.97
C LEU A 539 6.78 21.62 -21.41
N PHE A 540 7.59 20.91 -22.21
CA PHE A 540 8.83 20.31 -21.73
C PHE A 540 9.91 21.38 -21.57
N ALA A 541 9.97 22.37 -22.47
CA ALA A 541 10.88 23.50 -22.27
C ALA A 541 10.51 24.31 -21.02
N HIS A 542 9.22 24.47 -20.72
CA HIS A 542 8.79 25.14 -19.48
C HIS A 542 9.15 24.32 -18.23
N LEU A 543 8.91 23.01 -18.25
CA LEU A 543 9.30 22.08 -17.18
C LEU A 543 10.82 22.14 -16.93
N VAL A 544 11.62 21.97 -17.98
CA VAL A 544 13.09 22.03 -17.91
C VAL A 544 13.56 23.38 -17.36
N ARG A 545 13.02 24.50 -17.86
CA ARG A 545 13.41 25.84 -17.40
C ARG A 545 13.18 26.04 -15.90
N GLY A 546 12.09 25.50 -15.36
CA GLY A 546 11.77 25.60 -13.93
C GLY A 546 12.71 24.79 -13.04
N HIS A 547 13.17 23.63 -13.52
CA HIS A 547 13.81 22.61 -12.69
C HIS A 547 15.30 22.37 -12.93
N MET A 548 15.88 22.92 -14.01
CA MET A 548 17.34 22.82 -14.24
C MET A 548 18.21 23.23 -13.03
N PRO A 549 17.88 24.26 -12.23
CA PRO A 549 18.69 24.61 -11.06
C PRO A 549 18.65 23.58 -9.91
N VAL A 550 17.62 22.71 -9.88
CA VAL A 550 17.36 21.79 -8.75
C VAL A 550 17.56 20.34 -9.14
N ALA A 551 17.12 19.93 -10.33
CA ALA A 551 17.18 18.56 -10.84
C ALA A 551 17.75 18.52 -12.28
N PRO A 552 18.99 18.99 -12.50
CA PRO A 552 19.56 19.11 -13.85
C PRO A 552 19.70 17.77 -14.59
N ARG A 553 19.95 16.66 -13.88
CA ARG A 553 20.03 15.34 -14.51
C ARG A 553 18.65 14.86 -14.95
N ALA A 554 17.61 15.05 -14.13
CA ALA A 554 16.24 14.76 -14.53
C ALA A 554 15.84 15.48 -15.83
N CYS A 555 16.18 16.77 -15.95
CA CYS A 555 15.90 17.57 -17.14
C CYS A 555 16.63 17.09 -18.40
N VAL A 556 17.90 16.68 -18.29
CA VAL A 556 18.63 16.06 -19.41
C VAL A 556 18.03 14.69 -19.76
N ASN A 557 17.62 13.95 -18.75
CA ASN A 557 17.08 12.62 -18.94
C ASN A 557 15.72 12.63 -19.66
N VAL A 558 14.81 13.57 -19.35
CA VAL A 558 13.51 13.66 -20.05
C VAL A 558 13.69 13.95 -21.54
N LEU A 559 14.67 14.77 -21.93
CA LEU A 559 15.01 15.00 -23.34
C LEU A 559 15.42 13.67 -24.01
N ASN A 560 16.35 12.95 -23.40
CA ASN A 560 16.88 11.70 -23.97
C ASN A 560 15.85 10.56 -24.01
N ARG A 561 15.00 10.44 -23.00
CA ARG A 561 13.87 9.50 -22.98
C ARG A 561 12.90 9.81 -24.09
N THR A 562 12.58 11.09 -24.29
CA THR A 562 11.68 11.53 -25.38
C THR A 562 12.26 11.22 -26.76
N ILE A 563 13.56 11.50 -26.97
CA ILE A 563 14.27 11.12 -28.22
C ILE A 563 14.17 9.60 -28.43
N SER A 564 14.41 8.81 -27.39
CA SER A 564 14.40 7.35 -27.46
C SER A 564 13.02 6.78 -27.79
N HIS A 565 11.96 7.32 -27.17
CA HIS A 565 10.57 6.93 -27.42
C HIS A 565 10.09 7.28 -28.83
N LEU A 566 10.47 8.45 -29.35
CA LEU A 566 10.09 8.88 -30.69
C LEU A 566 10.86 8.13 -31.79
N GLY A 567 12.06 7.61 -31.48
CA GLY A 567 12.90 6.90 -32.43
C GLY A 567 13.36 7.82 -33.58
N ARG A 568 12.77 7.68 -34.77
CA ARG A 568 13.14 8.48 -35.94
C ARG A 568 12.43 9.84 -35.93
N LEU A 569 13.20 10.90 -35.73
CA LEU A 569 12.69 12.27 -35.66
C LEU A 569 12.43 12.86 -37.06
N ASN A 570 11.28 13.51 -37.23
CA ASN A 570 10.98 14.36 -38.38
C ASN A 570 11.32 15.82 -38.07
N ALA A 571 11.25 16.72 -39.06
CA ALA A 571 11.63 18.13 -38.89
C ALA A 571 10.89 18.84 -37.74
N ALA A 572 9.61 18.54 -37.52
CA ALA A 572 8.82 19.14 -36.44
C ALA A 572 9.30 18.67 -35.06
N TRP A 573 9.56 17.36 -34.91
CA TRP A 573 10.10 16.79 -33.68
C TRP A 573 11.53 17.24 -33.40
N THR A 574 12.38 17.32 -34.43
CA THR A 574 13.73 17.87 -34.30
C THR A 574 13.68 19.30 -33.79
N ALA A 575 12.87 20.19 -34.40
CA ALA A 575 12.74 21.57 -33.95
C ALA A 575 12.17 21.69 -32.52
N ALA A 576 11.19 20.86 -32.16
CA ALA A 576 10.61 20.86 -30.83
C ALA A 576 11.62 20.48 -29.74
N LEU A 577 12.43 19.44 -29.99
CA LEU A 577 13.44 18.96 -29.05
C LEU A 577 14.69 19.84 -29.05
N ASP A 578 14.98 20.54 -30.14
CA ASP A 578 16.04 21.55 -30.22
C ASP A 578 15.75 22.70 -29.24
N ASP A 579 14.53 23.24 -29.17
CA ASP A 579 14.14 24.28 -28.20
C ASP A 579 14.27 23.81 -26.73
N VAL A 580 13.95 22.53 -26.47
CA VAL A 580 14.16 21.92 -25.14
C VAL A 580 15.65 21.85 -24.84
N ALA A 581 16.46 21.42 -25.81
CA ALA A 581 17.91 21.34 -25.69
C ALA A 581 18.57 22.73 -25.51
N VAL A 582 18.11 23.76 -26.23
CA VAL A 582 18.51 25.16 -26.04
C VAL A 582 18.30 25.57 -24.58
N THR A 583 17.10 25.29 -24.05
CA THR A 583 16.76 25.63 -22.66
C THR A 583 17.70 24.95 -21.65
N ILE A 584 18.11 23.71 -21.92
CA ILE A 584 19.11 23.00 -21.08
C ILE A 584 20.48 23.68 -21.18
N VAL A 585 20.97 23.94 -22.40
CA VAL A 585 22.30 24.50 -22.65
C VAL A 585 22.46 25.91 -22.06
N GLU A 586 21.44 26.76 -22.21
CA GLU A 586 21.42 28.12 -21.63
C GLU A 586 21.46 28.12 -20.10
N ALA A 587 21.00 27.05 -19.45
CA ALA A 587 21.00 26.94 -17.99
C ALA A 587 22.34 26.47 -17.40
N LEU A 588 23.19 25.78 -18.19
CA LEU A 588 24.47 25.19 -17.72
C LEU A 588 25.41 26.18 -17.01
N PRO A 589 25.58 27.44 -17.46
CA PRO A 589 26.49 28.39 -16.80
C PRO A 589 26.13 28.69 -15.34
N ASN A 590 24.85 28.54 -14.97
CA ASN A 590 24.33 28.90 -13.65
C ASN A 590 24.29 27.73 -12.66
N LEU A 591 24.59 26.49 -13.10
CA LEU A 591 24.55 25.31 -12.23
C LEU A 591 25.69 25.33 -11.20
N GLY A 592 25.41 24.89 -9.97
CA GLY A 592 26.43 24.82 -8.91
C GLY A 592 26.87 26.17 -8.33
N GLN A 593 26.38 27.30 -8.85
CA GLN A 593 26.55 28.60 -8.22
C GLN A 593 25.57 28.69 -7.03
N ALA A 594 26.08 29.01 -5.85
CA ALA A 594 25.44 28.79 -4.55
C ALA A 594 23.91 29.03 -4.53
N ALA A 595 23.18 28.03 -4.02
CA ALA A 595 21.79 28.08 -3.58
C ALA A 595 21.57 29.06 -2.38
N ALA A 596 22.25 30.20 -2.35
CA ALA A 596 22.21 31.20 -1.30
C ALA A 596 21.04 32.20 -1.46
N SER A 597 20.38 32.28 -2.62
CA SER A 597 19.36 33.30 -2.88
C SER A 597 17.90 32.87 -2.62
N ARG A 598 17.60 31.57 -2.41
CA ARG A 598 16.21 31.08 -2.30
C ARG A 598 15.75 30.64 -0.91
N ALA A 599 16.58 30.76 0.13
CA ALA A 599 16.23 30.37 1.49
C ALA A 599 15.49 31.46 2.31
N ARG A 600 14.83 32.45 1.69
CA ARG A 600 14.28 33.60 2.44
C ARG A 600 12.78 33.66 2.67
N HIS A 601 11.95 32.80 2.09
CA HIS A 601 10.51 32.83 2.41
C HIS A 601 9.90 31.43 2.53
N GLY A 602 9.63 31.01 3.76
CA GLY A 602 8.74 29.90 4.12
C GLY A 602 9.43 28.72 4.81
N TRP A 603 8.71 28.09 5.74
CA TRP A 603 9.05 26.83 6.41
C TRP A 603 9.12 25.61 5.46
N ARG A 604 9.28 25.81 4.14
CA ARG A 604 9.51 24.73 3.19
C ARG A 604 10.96 24.27 3.32
N ARG A 605 11.18 23.01 3.70
CA ARG A 605 12.50 22.37 3.59
C ARG A 605 13.04 22.62 2.17
N PRO A 606 14.25 23.20 2.00
CA PRO A 606 14.82 23.40 0.68
C PRO A 606 14.95 22.04 -0.01
N GLN A 607 14.36 21.90 -1.20
CA GLN A 607 14.50 20.70 -2.01
C GLN A 607 16.00 20.48 -2.23
N LYS A 608 16.51 19.31 -1.81
CA LYS A 608 17.93 18.99 -1.88
C LYS A 608 18.33 19.01 -3.36
N THR A 609 19.18 19.95 -3.74
CA THR A 609 19.64 20.06 -5.12
C THR A 609 20.38 18.79 -5.53
N GLU A 610 19.97 18.22 -6.66
CA GLU A 610 20.64 17.06 -7.23
C GLU A 610 22.04 17.48 -7.73
N PRO A 611 23.10 16.73 -7.36
CA PRO A 611 24.44 17.05 -7.82
C PRO A 611 24.58 16.80 -9.33
N VAL A 612 25.28 17.71 -10.01
CA VAL A 612 25.73 17.49 -11.38
C VAL A 612 26.80 16.39 -11.38
N ASP A 613 26.63 15.38 -12.24
CA ASP A 613 27.54 14.24 -12.36
C ASP A 613 27.98 13.97 -13.80
N GLY A 614 28.95 13.07 -13.98
CA GLY A 614 29.43 12.70 -15.31
C GLY A 614 28.37 12.00 -16.18
N THR A 615 27.29 11.47 -15.58
CA THR A 615 26.20 10.80 -16.31
C THR A 615 25.40 11.82 -17.09
N MET A 616 25.03 12.93 -16.43
CA MET A 616 24.33 14.04 -17.05
C MET A 616 25.09 14.60 -18.26
N VAL A 617 26.41 14.77 -18.14
CA VAL A 617 27.24 15.27 -19.26
C VAL A 617 27.24 14.31 -20.44
N VAL A 618 27.38 13.01 -20.19
CA VAL A 618 27.33 11.97 -21.24
C VAL A 618 25.97 11.99 -21.94
N GLU A 619 24.89 11.98 -21.17
CA GLU A 619 23.52 11.99 -21.68
C GLU A 619 23.23 13.25 -22.50
N LEU A 620 23.66 14.42 -22.05
CA LEU A 620 23.50 15.68 -22.79
C LEU A 620 24.26 15.63 -24.12
N MET A 621 25.54 15.27 -24.10
CA MET A 621 26.37 15.25 -25.30
C MET A 621 25.88 14.20 -26.32
N GLN A 622 25.35 13.08 -25.83
CA GLN A 622 24.75 12.05 -26.68
C GLN A 622 23.42 12.52 -27.27
N GLY A 623 22.54 13.12 -26.47
CA GLY A 623 21.25 13.67 -26.93
C GLY A 623 21.44 14.70 -28.03
N LEU A 624 22.33 15.69 -27.83
CA LEU A 624 22.64 16.72 -28.83
C LEU A 624 23.22 16.13 -30.12
N ARG A 625 23.98 15.04 -30.03
CA ARG A 625 24.49 14.32 -31.19
C ARG A 625 23.37 13.61 -31.95
N VAL A 626 22.44 12.96 -31.25
CA VAL A 626 21.28 12.29 -31.87
C VAL A 626 20.34 13.30 -32.54
N LEU A 627 20.17 14.49 -31.94
CA LEU A 627 19.44 15.62 -32.52
C LEU A 627 20.12 16.24 -33.74
N GLN A 628 21.38 15.88 -34.02
CA GLN A 628 22.21 16.51 -35.06
C GLN A 628 22.33 18.03 -34.87
N ALA A 629 22.52 18.46 -33.61
CA ALA A 629 22.66 19.87 -33.23
C ALA A 629 24.12 20.24 -32.91
N PRO A 630 25.01 20.37 -33.91
CA PRO A 630 26.45 20.57 -33.68
C PRO A 630 26.77 21.90 -32.99
N ARG A 631 25.98 22.96 -33.24
CA ARG A 631 26.15 24.26 -32.58
C ARG A 631 25.85 24.16 -31.08
N LEU A 632 24.68 23.64 -30.72
CA LEU A 632 24.31 23.44 -29.31
C LEU A 632 25.27 22.50 -28.58
N ARG A 633 25.82 21.50 -29.27
CA ARG A 633 26.83 20.61 -28.70
C ARG A 633 28.14 21.34 -28.40
N ALA A 634 28.56 22.25 -29.27
CA ALA A 634 29.72 23.11 -29.04
C ALA A 634 29.45 24.13 -27.91
N ASP A 635 28.27 24.74 -27.90
CA ASP A 635 27.86 25.69 -26.85
C ASP A 635 27.77 25.00 -25.48
N ALA A 636 27.24 23.77 -25.42
CA ALA A 636 27.21 22.96 -24.21
C ALA A 636 28.62 22.68 -23.68
N ALA A 637 29.54 22.25 -24.56
CA ALA A 637 30.92 22.02 -24.19
C ALA A 637 31.60 23.30 -23.69
N ALA A 638 31.37 24.44 -24.36
CA ALA A 638 31.87 25.74 -23.93
C ALA A 638 31.32 26.14 -22.55
N ALA A 639 30.01 26.01 -22.33
CA ALA A 639 29.35 26.34 -21.06
C ALA A 639 29.85 25.46 -19.89
N ILE A 640 30.04 24.16 -20.13
CA ILE A 640 30.64 23.23 -19.16
C ILE A 640 32.05 23.70 -18.78
N THR A 641 32.90 24.03 -19.76
CA THR A 641 34.27 24.50 -19.47
C THR A 641 34.33 25.86 -18.79
N ALA A 642 33.32 26.72 -18.98
CA ALA A 642 33.23 28.03 -18.36
C ALA A 642 32.70 28.00 -16.91
N ASN A 643 32.18 26.86 -16.44
CA ASN A 643 31.59 26.72 -15.11
C ASN A 643 32.27 25.62 -14.26
N PRO A 644 33.50 25.86 -13.75
CA PRO A 644 34.22 24.90 -12.91
C PRO A 644 33.54 24.59 -11.57
N ALA A 645 32.66 25.48 -11.09
CA ALA A 645 31.93 25.29 -9.83
C ALA A 645 30.86 24.19 -9.96
N GLY A 646 30.10 24.19 -11.06
CA GLY A 646 29.11 23.16 -11.37
C GLY A 646 29.69 21.91 -12.03
N PHE A 647 30.72 22.06 -12.87
CA PHE A 647 31.32 20.98 -13.67
C PHE A 647 32.78 20.76 -13.30
N ARG A 648 33.00 20.33 -12.07
CA ARG A 648 34.33 20.02 -11.55
C ARG A 648 35.07 19.01 -12.46
N PRO A 649 36.27 19.34 -12.96
CA PRO A 649 36.93 18.48 -13.94
C PRO A 649 37.27 17.08 -13.41
N ASP A 650 37.70 16.99 -12.16
CA ASP A 650 38.09 15.76 -11.48
C ASP A 650 36.90 14.84 -11.19
N THR A 651 35.79 15.38 -10.69
CA THR A 651 34.64 14.57 -10.23
C THR A 651 33.52 14.42 -11.26
N VAL A 652 33.46 15.28 -12.29
CA VAL A 652 32.38 15.30 -13.29
C VAL A 652 32.91 15.03 -14.69
N VAL A 653 33.87 15.83 -15.17
CA VAL A 653 34.30 15.79 -16.58
C VAL A 653 35.15 14.56 -16.90
N VAL A 654 36.11 14.19 -16.06
CA VAL A 654 36.94 12.99 -16.28
C VAL A 654 36.08 11.71 -16.31
N PRO A 655 35.19 11.45 -15.32
CA PRO A 655 34.28 10.30 -15.39
C PRO A 655 33.36 10.32 -16.62
N ALA A 656 32.89 11.49 -17.05
CA ALA A 656 32.10 11.63 -18.27
C ALA A 656 32.90 11.19 -19.51
N LEU A 657 34.15 11.65 -19.64
CA LEU A 657 35.04 11.29 -20.74
C LEU A 657 35.34 9.79 -20.78
N GLU A 658 35.54 9.14 -19.63
CA GLU A 658 35.74 7.69 -19.56
C GLU A 658 34.52 6.90 -20.09
N ARG A 659 33.31 7.35 -19.74
CA ARG A 659 32.06 6.76 -20.24
C ARG A 659 31.87 7.01 -21.74
N ILE A 660 32.10 8.23 -22.22
CA ILE A 660 32.05 8.54 -23.66
C ILE A 660 33.03 7.66 -24.44
N HIS A 661 34.25 7.48 -23.95
CA HIS A 661 35.25 6.62 -24.58
C HIS A 661 34.80 5.17 -24.68
N THR A 662 34.09 4.66 -23.67
CA THR A 662 33.54 3.30 -23.67
C THR A 662 32.57 3.09 -24.84
N HIS A 663 31.74 4.10 -25.15
CA HIS A 663 30.77 4.04 -26.25
C HIS A 663 31.32 4.46 -27.62
N GLN A 664 32.46 5.18 -27.67
CA GLN A 664 32.98 5.81 -28.89
C GLN A 664 34.47 5.53 -29.15
N ARG A 665 34.98 4.35 -28.78
CA ARG A 665 36.43 4.01 -28.78
C ARG A 665 37.22 4.50 -30.02
N ASN A 666 36.68 4.34 -31.23
CA ASN A 666 37.37 4.69 -32.47
C ASN A 666 37.16 6.16 -32.91
N GLY A 667 36.10 6.82 -32.46
CA GLY A 667 35.75 8.21 -32.82
C GLY A 667 36.09 9.25 -31.74
N PHE A 668 36.45 8.81 -30.53
CA PHE A 668 36.67 9.65 -29.36
C PHE A 668 37.68 10.79 -29.61
N ALA A 669 38.82 10.47 -30.22
CA ALA A 669 39.89 11.45 -30.48
C ALA A 669 39.60 12.37 -31.68
N LEU A 670 38.58 12.05 -32.50
CA LEU A 670 38.19 12.83 -33.66
C LEU A 670 37.05 13.80 -33.36
N ASP A 671 36.42 13.68 -32.19
CA ASP A 671 35.31 14.52 -31.78
C ASP A 671 35.82 15.84 -31.16
N PRO A 672 35.56 17.01 -31.80
CA PRO A 672 36.14 18.29 -31.39
C PRO A 672 35.66 18.74 -30.00
N GLU A 673 34.44 18.41 -29.61
CA GLU A 673 33.90 18.83 -28.31
C GLU A 673 34.39 17.92 -27.18
N VAL A 674 34.59 16.63 -27.45
CA VAL A 674 35.28 15.72 -26.53
C VAL A 674 36.74 16.16 -26.34
N ALA A 675 37.42 16.56 -27.41
CA ALA A 675 38.77 17.11 -27.34
C ALA A 675 38.84 18.39 -26.51
N ARG A 676 37.85 19.29 -26.64
CA ARG A 676 37.73 20.51 -25.81
C ARG A 676 37.59 20.17 -24.32
N LEU A 677 36.69 19.26 -23.96
CA LEU A 677 36.48 18.82 -22.58
C LEU A 677 37.72 18.13 -22.01
N TRP A 678 38.41 17.31 -22.82
CA TRP A 678 39.66 16.67 -22.44
C TRP A 678 40.76 17.71 -22.17
N ALA A 679 40.92 18.71 -23.05
CA ALA A 679 41.92 19.77 -22.89
C ALA A 679 41.67 20.59 -21.62
N TYR A 680 40.41 20.93 -21.37
CA TYR A 680 40.00 21.62 -20.14
C TYR A 680 40.34 20.83 -18.88
N ALA A 681 40.00 19.53 -18.84
CA ALA A 681 40.32 18.67 -17.70
C ALA A 681 41.83 18.52 -17.51
N ALA A 682 42.59 18.35 -18.60
CA ALA A 682 44.05 18.30 -18.58
C ALA A 682 44.67 19.58 -18.02
N GLN A 683 44.22 20.76 -18.49
CA GLN A 683 44.72 22.05 -18.02
C GLN A 683 44.41 22.29 -16.53
N PHE A 684 43.22 21.92 -16.08
CA PHE A 684 42.83 22.04 -14.68
C PHE A 684 43.68 21.14 -13.76
N LEU A 685 43.88 19.87 -14.14
CA LEU A 685 44.70 18.95 -13.35
C LEU A 685 46.16 19.39 -13.33
N LEU A 686 46.69 19.89 -14.45
CA LEU A 686 48.05 20.43 -14.51
C LEU A 686 48.20 21.70 -13.66
N SER A 687 47.24 22.63 -13.71
CA SER A 687 47.34 23.86 -12.91
C SER A 687 47.31 23.58 -11.41
N ARG A 688 46.61 22.52 -10.98
CA ARG A 688 46.54 22.09 -9.57
C ARG A 688 47.71 21.20 -9.14
N SER A 689 48.18 20.29 -10.01
CA SER A 689 49.02 19.15 -9.64
C SER A 689 50.17 18.83 -10.61
N GLU A 690 50.65 19.79 -11.43
CA GLU A 690 51.83 19.59 -12.30
C GLU A 690 53.15 19.41 -11.51
N ARG A 691 53.18 19.84 -10.24
CA ARG A 691 54.30 19.65 -9.31
C ARG A 691 53.78 19.05 -8.00
N PRO A 692 54.56 18.18 -7.35
CA PRO A 692 54.17 17.61 -6.07
C PRO A 692 54.09 18.69 -4.97
N PRO A 693 53.18 18.55 -4.00
CA PRO A 693 53.15 19.39 -2.81
C PRO A 693 54.50 19.34 -2.09
N THR A 694 55.03 20.47 -1.64
CA THR A 694 56.29 20.48 -0.89
C THR A 694 56.04 20.28 0.59
N PRO A 695 56.75 19.36 1.28
CA PRO A 695 56.59 19.19 2.71
C PRO A 695 56.92 20.48 3.47
N PRO A 696 56.11 20.87 4.48
CA PRO A 696 56.43 22.02 5.33
C PRO A 696 57.79 21.84 6.00
N ARG A 697 58.65 22.87 5.93
CA ARG A 697 60.01 22.82 6.51
C ARG A 697 60.01 22.80 8.04
N ASP A 698 58.98 23.38 8.65
CA ASP A 698 58.82 23.54 10.09
C ASP A 698 57.33 23.56 10.48
N TRP A 699 57.04 23.78 11.77
CA TRP A 699 55.66 23.86 12.29
C TRP A 699 55.03 25.26 12.19
N ARG A 700 55.64 26.21 11.46
CA ARG A 700 55.09 27.57 11.36
C ARG A 700 53.86 27.57 10.46
N GLN A 701 52.79 28.15 10.98
CA GLN A 701 51.58 28.45 10.21
C GLN A 701 51.53 29.95 9.90
N SER A 702 51.24 30.28 8.64
CA SER A 702 51.13 31.67 8.18
C SER A 702 49.73 32.22 8.43
N VAL A 703 49.43 32.60 9.68
CA VAL A 703 48.10 33.08 10.07
C VAL A 703 48.17 34.42 10.83
N LYS A 704 47.15 35.25 10.61
CA LYS A 704 46.91 36.49 11.36
C LYS A 704 45.57 36.38 12.07
N ILE A 705 45.60 36.05 13.36
CA ILE A 705 44.40 36.05 14.20
C ILE A 705 44.02 37.51 14.47
N SER A 706 42.77 37.89 14.17
CA SER A 706 42.32 39.28 14.25
C SER A 706 41.98 39.73 15.68
N CYS A 707 41.69 38.79 16.57
CA CYS A 707 41.44 39.06 17.98
C CYS A 707 42.72 39.46 18.73
N ARG A 708 42.60 40.46 19.62
CA ARG A 708 43.73 41.04 20.37
C ARG A 708 43.81 40.61 21.84
N CYS A 709 42.97 39.69 22.30
CA CYS A 709 43.03 39.19 23.68
C CYS A 709 44.34 38.43 23.95
N ASP A 710 44.71 38.28 25.23
CA ASP A 710 45.99 37.64 25.61
C ASP A 710 46.07 36.19 25.11
N ASP A 711 44.96 35.45 25.17
CA ASP A 711 44.90 34.05 24.71
C ASP A 711 45.12 33.95 23.19
N CYS A 712 44.52 34.85 22.40
CA CYS A 712 44.70 34.90 20.95
C CYS A 712 46.11 35.35 20.56
N ARG A 713 46.75 36.23 21.37
CA ARG A 713 48.17 36.56 21.18
C ARG A 713 49.05 35.34 21.44
N ALA A 714 48.77 34.57 22.49
CA ALA A 714 49.48 33.31 22.79
C ALA A 714 49.24 32.24 21.72
N LEU A 715 48.00 32.08 21.23
CA LEU A 715 47.67 31.19 20.11
C LEU A 715 48.36 31.61 18.81
N ASN A 716 48.43 32.91 18.51
CA ASN A 716 49.14 33.43 17.34
C ASN A 716 50.66 33.24 17.45
N ALA A 717 51.22 33.39 18.65
CA ALA A 717 52.63 33.09 18.91
C ALA A 717 52.92 31.60 18.72
N PHE A 718 52.09 30.73 19.31
CA PHE A 718 52.19 29.28 19.14
C PHE A 718 52.07 28.88 17.67
N ALA A 719 51.07 29.37 16.93
CA ALA A 719 50.88 29.07 15.52
C ALA A 719 52.12 29.42 14.66
N ARG A 720 52.85 30.48 15.01
CA ARG A 720 54.05 30.96 14.28
C ARG A 720 55.37 30.38 14.79
N ASP A 721 55.34 29.53 15.82
CA ASP A 721 56.51 28.85 16.34
C ASP A 721 56.98 27.73 15.37
N PRO A 722 58.26 27.69 14.96
CA PRO A 722 58.78 26.65 14.07
C PRO A 722 59.00 25.30 14.73
N VAL A 723 59.17 25.25 16.06
CA VAL A 723 59.57 24.04 16.80
C VAL A 723 58.39 23.49 17.59
N ALA A 724 57.65 24.34 18.29
CA ALA A 724 56.57 23.89 19.17
C ALA A 724 55.39 23.30 18.38
N ASP A 725 55.08 22.04 18.65
CA ASP A 725 53.99 21.28 18.05
C ASP A 725 52.79 21.13 18.99
N VAL A 726 52.97 21.30 20.31
CA VAL A 726 51.91 21.27 21.33
C VAL A 726 51.94 22.51 22.22
N HIS A 727 50.78 23.10 22.47
CA HIS A 727 50.59 24.15 23.48
C HIS A 727 49.38 23.89 24.35
N ARG A 728 49.50 24.21 25.64
CA ARG A 728 48.50 23.90 26.67
C ARG A 728 47.96 25.20 27.27
N PHE A 729 46.71 25.53 26.97
CA PHE A 729 46.02 26.71 27.48
C PHE A 729 45.17 26.34 28.70
N ARG A 730 45.65 26.63 29.91
CA ARG A 730 44.91 26.41 31.15
C ARG A 730 44.02 27.62 31.46
N VAL A 731 42.82 27.66 30.89
CA VAL A 731 41.88 28.79 30.99
C VAL A 731 40.44 28.31 31.24
N ARG A 732 39.58 29.18 31.77
CA ARG A 732 38.15 28.90 32.07
C ARG A 732 37.31 28.65 30.80
N LYS A 733 36.11 28.08 30.96
CA LYS A 733 35.27 27.50 29.90
C LYS A 733 34.96 28.47 28.75
N ASP A 734 34.55 29.70 29.05
CA ASP A 734 34.29 30.77 28.09
C ASP A 734 35.52 31.12 27.23
N ARG A 735 36.69 31.21 27.86
CA ARG A 735 37.96 31.50 27.17
C ARG A 735 38.44 30.33 26.30
N ARG A 736 38.20 29.08 26.73
CA ARG A 736 38.45 27.90 25.88
C ARG A 736 37.52 27.88 24.66
N GLN A 737 36.22 28.11 24.84
CA GLN A 737 35.26 28.19 23.74
C GLN A 737 35.65 29.26 22.72
N HIS A 738 36.14 30.41 23.20
CA HIS A 738 36.68 31.45 22.33
C HIS A 738 37.88 30.95 21.51
N LEU A 739 38.84 30.26 22.13
CA LEU A 739 39.98 29.67 21.41
C LEU A 739 39.54 28.62 20.37
N HIS A 740 38.58 27.74 20.70
CA HIS A 740 37.97 26.81 19.73
C HIS A 740 37.46 27.56 18.48
N GLN A 741 36.65 28.60 18.70
CA GLN A 741 36.08 29.41 17.61
C GLN A 741 37.17 30.11 16.77
N GLN A 742 38.26 30.60 17.39
CA GLN A 742 39.33 31.26 16.63
C GLN A 742 40.15 30.27 15.81
N ILE A 743 40.39 29.06 16.32
CA ILE A 743 41.06 27.97 15.60
C ILE A 743 40.25 27.59 14.36
N GLU A 744 38.94 27.38 14.53
CA GLU A 744 38.02 27.04 13.43
C GLU A 744 37.87 28.20 12.42
N ARG A 745 37.62 29.41 12.91
CA ARG A 745 37.41 30.61 12.07
C ARG A 745 38.61 30.92 11.18
N HIS A 746 39.82 30.70 11.69
CA HIS A 746 41.06 30.97 10.95
C HIS A 746 41.64 29.73 10.28
N GLY A 747 40.96 28.58 10.35
CA GLY A 747 41.37 27.34 9.69
C GLY A 747 42.77 26.88 10.09
N LEU A 748 43.14 27.01 11.36
CA LEU A 748 44.46 26.61 11.85
C LEU A 748 44.61 25.09 11.74
N ASP A 749 45.70 24.60 11.16
CA ASP A 749 46.00 23.17 11.06
C ASP A 749 46.45 22.62 12.41
N MET A 750 45.51 22.44 13.35
CA MET A 750 45.78 21.89 14.67
C MET A 750 44.56 21.17 15.24
N THR A 751 44.81 20.09 15.98
CA THR A 751 43.82 19.51 16.89
C THR A 751 43.72 20.38 18.14
N HIS A 752 42.54 20.40 18.75
CA HIS A 752 42.26 21.25 19.90
C HIS A 752 41.25 20.53 20.80
N VAL A 753 41.77 19.86 21.84
CA VAL A 753 41.01 18.95 22.70
C VAL A 753 41.06 19.47 24.14
N THR A 754 39.90 19.53 24.80
CA THR A 754 39.84 19.91 26.21
C THR A 754 40.09 18.68 27.09
N GLU A 755 41.19 18.70 27.86
CA GLU A 755 41.44 17.71 28.90
C GLU A 755 40.58 18.02 30.14
N ARG A 756 39.76 17.06 30.54
CA ARG A 756 38.79 17.20 31.64
C ARG A 756 39.41 16.86 33.00
N GLN A 757 40.61 17.36 33.27
CA GLN A 757 41.31 17.19 34.56
C GLN A 757 41.61 18.54 35.22
N GLY A 758 41.16 18.70 36.48
CA GLY A 758 41.35 19.91 37.28
C GLY A 758 40.46 21.10 36.88
N SER A 759 40.48 22.15 37.71
CA SER A 759 39.85 23.44 37.43
C SER A 759 40.90 24.56 37.55
N PRO A 760 40.99 25.50 36.58
CA PRO A 760 40.36 25.45 35.27
C PRO A 760 40.94 24.33 34.39
N GLN A 761 40.09 23.69 33.57
CA GLN A 761 40.47 22.66 32.59
C GLN A 761 41.39 23.21 31.50
N THR A 762 42.16 22.34 30.85
CA THR A 762 43.21 22.73 29.87
C THR A 762 42.78 22.41 28.44
N LEU A 763 42.89 23.39 27.53
CA LEU A 763 42.78 23.16 26.09
C LEU A 763 44.17 22.81 25.53
N VAL A 764 44.30 21.61 24.97
CA VAL A 764 45.53 21.14 24.34
C VAL A 764 45.42 21.33 22.84
N CYS A 765 46.22 22.25 22.31
CA CYS A 765 46.33 22.48 20.89
C CYS A 765 47.58 21.78 20.36
N ARG A 766 47.42 20.82 19.43
CA ARG A 766 48.55 20.15 18.76
C ARG A 766 48.49 20.43 17.26
N LYS A 767 49.53 21.05 16.71
CA LYS A 767 49.66 21.30 15.27
C LYS A 767 49.65 19.98 14.50
N THR A 768 49.01 20.00 13.34
CA THR A 768 48.90 18.87 12.44
C THR A 768 49.41 19.26 11.06
N ARG A 769 49.62 18.27 10.19
CA ARG A 769 49.94 18.48 8.78
C ARG A 769 48.74 18.21 7.87
N ARG A 770 47.52 18.28 8.40
CA ARG A 770 46.28 17.92 7.68
C ARG A 770 46.06 18.68 6.38
N ALA A 771 46.47 19.95 6.26
CA ALA A 771 46.42 20.64 4.96
C ALA A 771 47.42 20.06 3.95
N TYR A 772 48.64 19.72 4.37
CA TYR A 772 49.64 19.08 3.51
C TYR A 772 49.21 17.66 3.13
N GLU A 773 48.71 16.87 4.09
CA GLU A 773 48.14 15.54 3.85
C GLU A 773 47.00 15.60 2.83
N ARG A 774 46.04 16.53 3.00
CA ARG A 774 44.97 16.77 2.00
C ARG A 774 45.51 17.18 0.63
N GLN A 775 46.58 17.97 0.57
CA GLN A 775 47.22 18.34 -0.70
C GLN A 775 47.90 17.13 -1.35
N CYS A 776 48.51 16.23 -0.57
CA CYS A 776 49.10 15.00 -1.07
C CYS A 776 48.03 14.04 -1.60
N GLU A 777 46.96 13.81 -0.84
CA GLU A 777 45.81 13.00 -1.26
C GLU A 777 45.18 13.55 -2.55
N GLN A 778 44.98 14.88 -2.62
CA GLN A 778 44.48 15.53 -3.83
C GLN A 778 45.44 15.38 -5.02
N HIS A 779 46.76 15.49 -4.78
CA HIS A 779 47.77 15.29 -5.83
C HIS A 779 47.78 13.86 -6.36
N GLU A 780 47.66 12.85 -5.48
CA GLU A 780 47.54 11.44 -5.87
C GLU A 780 46.28 11.17 -6.67
N ALA A 781 45.13 11.70 -6.22
CA ALA A 781 43.87 11.61 -6.96
C ALA A 781 43.98 12.25 -8.36
N ASP A 782 44.61 13.43 -8.46
CA ASP A 782 44.82 14.12 -9.74
C ASP A 782 45.69 13.30 -10.68
N ARG A 783 46.76 12.69 -10.17
CA ARG A 783 47.63 11.79 -10.96
C ARG A 783 46.88 10.58 -11.48
N ALA A 784 45.95 10.03 -10.70
CA ALA A 784 45.06 8.96 -11.15
C ALA A 784 44.15 9.46 -12.29
N SER A 785 43.50 10.62 -12.13
CA SER A 785 42.69 11.25 -13.18
C SER A 785 43.51 11.57 -14.45
N MET A 786 44.74 12.07 -14.31
CA MET A 786 45.65 12.31 -15.44
C MET A 786 45.98 11.00 -16.18
N SER A 787 46.21 9.90 -15.43
CA SER A 787 46.46 8.58 -16.00
C SER A 787 45.25 8.06 -16.79
N SER A 788 44.05 8.23 -16.23
CA SER A 788 42.80 7.94 -16.93
C SER A 788 42.70 8.73 -18.24
N LEU A 789 42.87 10.06 -18.21
CA LEU A 789 42.79 10.90 -19.39
C LEU A 789 43.80 10.52 -20.48
N LEU A 790 45.04 10.21 -20.12
CA LEU A 790 46.07 9.76 -21.07
C LEU A 790 45.68 8.45 -21.76
N ARG A 791 45.03 7.51 -21.04
CA ARG A 791 44.54 6.25 -21.60
C ARG A 791 43.46 6.47 -22.66
N LEU A 792 42.63 7.49 -22.50
CA LEU A 792 41.53 7.78 -23.45
C LEU A 792 42.03 8.36 -24.78
N MET A 793 43.18 9.05 -24.78
CA MET A 793 43.71 9.82 -25.91
C MET A 793 45.00 9.20 -26.46
N ARG A 794 44.89 8.15 -27.29
CA ARG A 794 46.04 7.36 -27.79
C ARG A 794 46.96 8.08 -28.78
N HIS A 795 46.42 9.03 -29.57
CA HIS A 795 47.17 9.77 -30.58
C HIS A 795 46.80 11.26 -30.59
N PRO A 796 47.15 12.02 -29.53
CA PRO A 796 46.85 13.45 -29.49
C PRO A 796 47.65 14.20 -30.56
N ARG A 797 47.06 15.26 -31.13
CA ARG A 797 47.70 16.12 -32.14
C ARG A 797 47.70 17.58 -31.68
N GLY A 798 48.66 18.37 -32.14
CA GLY A 798 48.75 19.80 -31.84
C GLY A 798 48.84 20.08 -30.34
N GLU A 799 48.04 21.02 -29.84
CA GLU A 799 48.01 21.44 -28.44
C GLU A 799 47.69 20.30 -27.46
N LEU A 800 46.87 19.33 -27.87
CA LEU A 800 46.56 18.16 -27.04
C LEU A 800 47.80 17.29 -26.79
N ALA A 801 48.72 17.22 -27.76
CA ALA A 801 49.96 16.45 -27.62
C ALA A 801 50.90 17.11 -26.61
N ALA A 802 50.95 18.45 -26.61
CA ALA A 802 51.72 19.21 -25.64
C ALA A 802 51.16 19.04 -24.21
N LEU A 803 49.84 19.06 -24.04
CA LEU A 803 49.19 18.79 -22.75
C LEU A 803 49.44 17.35 -22.27
N ALA A 804 49.31 16.36 -23.16
CA ALA A 804 49.57 14.95 -22.85
C ALA A 804 51.03 14.71 -22.41
N ALA A 805 51.99 15.36 -23.07
CA ALA A 805 53.40 15.30 -22.68
C ALA A 805 53.64 15.89 -21.29
N ARG A 806 53.05 17.05 -20.98
CA ARG A 806 53.12 17.68 -19.65
C ARG A 806 52.50 16.80 -18.56
N MET A 807 51.34 16.18 -18.82
CA MET A 807 50.69 15.26 -17.88
C MET A 807 51.52 14.01 -17.64
N THR A 808 52.17 13.47 -18.68
CA THR A 808 53.07 12.31 -18.56
C THR A 808 54.25 12.66 -17.64
N ALA A 809 54.89 13.81 -17.87
CA ALA A 809 55.97 14.31 -17.02
C ALA A 809 55.52 14.61 -15.59
N ALA A 810 54.32 15.18 -15.39
CA ALA A 810 53.75 15.44 -14.06
C ALA A 810 53.50 14.13 -13.30
N ARG A 811 53.04 13.07 -13.99
CA ARG A 811 52.84 11.74 -13.41
C ARG A 811 54.16 11.04 -13.06
N GLU A 812 55.27 11.37 -13.69
CA GLU A 812 56.57 10.78 -13.32
C GLU A 812 57.20 11.48 -12.11
N ARG A 813 56.77 12.70 -11.78
CA ARG A 813 57.21 13.43 -10.58
C ARG A 813 56.49 12.90 -9.35
N THR A 814 57.17 12.13 -8.53
CA THR A 814 56.68 11.71 -7.20
C THR A 814 56.91 12.80 -6.17
N ALA A 815 55.97 12.96 -5.23
CA ALA A 815 56.27 13.63 -3.98
C ALA A 815 57.28 12.77 -3.22
N THR A 816 58.45 13.30 -2.92
CA THR A 816 59.33 12.70 -1.90
C THR A 816 58.59 12.78 -0.58
N VAL A 817 58.15 11.62 -0.09
CA VAL A 817 57.47 11.45 1.21
C VAL A 817 58.34 11.96 2.34
#